data_AF-A0A933ZX25-F1
#
_entry.id   AF-A0A933ZX25-F1
#
_cell.length_a   1.000
_cell.length_b   1.000
_cell.length_c   1.000
_cell.angle_alpha   90.00
_cell.angle_beta   90.00
_cell.angle_gamma   90.00
#
_symmetry.space_group_name_H-M   'P 1'
#
loop_
_entity.id
_entity.type
_entity.pdbx_description
1 polymer ?
#
loop_
_entity_poly.entity_id
_entity_poly.type
_entity_poly.pdbx_seq_one_letter_code
_entity_poly.pdbx_strand_id
1 'polypeptide(L)'
;NDEYYAHNAQKQGHPEEMITDAIRWLGCDDSLNPAPPADCVPFDFSLYTDAAGNIPTIGIIHVGPGYEVLEAGQTQPNDRLIHSHESSLFGVTTWDGKRVLSYHTEPEVLHGQVTPPGVICHETGHALGLPDLYETNYTAAGLGLWSLMSGGGWGGPGTDGSVPTHLDAWSKSELGWVTPLLLTASVTGQRLSPVHSSREIGRIPNGMPPEQYFLLEVRQKIGYDEFLPGAGLAIYHIDENVWGNTLTPDDPSSHFGVDLEQADGLAELNTNPDDHGDAADLFPTATNNAFTPTSTPDSVAYGASDSKIKITGIARDGDSVLFNLAITATKVEAGMTCFSVADCLSNQCADGVCCNRACDPANPCDACSKAAGAPTNGTCAFVTVTCDDGDKCTEHDACDQGTCQGARKICPALDSCHETSVCIQETGLCSELAKPEGTGCEDNDECTIGDTCRAGACVGTARSECPPADPCHSPATCQNKKCGSYAQKPDYTPCDDGTLCTTGDACLRGSCKGAAVVCTVPNDCYVTSTCNAATGTCPEPVLRPEGATCDDHNPCTKEDACHTGQCRGVVDPSVTVCPAPNVCHDEGTCSPTGECLAPLKVDGTVCDNGNKCLSNKKCSMGECVGTAKDCGTSDSPCSEFECLPASGQCQMKPKAEGAPCVSEDLSPCDVDAICHLGLCQGDPKPCPALDECHTSGSCNRMNGKCGAYGVKEDGSPCTGGSCKAGACVLWPPDAGEPGLDAGESVADAGPTVDDKGGCGCASGMGSTPFALLGALLAFPLRRRRR
;
A
#
# COMPACT_ATOMS: atom_id res chain seq x y z
N ASN A 1 -22.50 -20.78 4.41
CA ASN A 1 -23.81 -21.09 5.02
C ASN A 1 -24.19 -19.84 5.77
N ASP A 2 -25.28 -19.22 5.38
CA ASP A 2 -25.43 -17.79 5.63
C ASP A 2 -25.81 -17.57 7.10
N GLU A 3 -26.54 -18.54 7.68
CA GLU A 3 -26.79 -18.71 9.13
C GLU A 3 -25.54 -18.82 10.02
N TYR A 4 -24.33 -19.04 9.47
CA TYR A 4 -23.09 -19.10 10.25
C TYR A 4 -22.47 -17.70 10.44
N TYR A 5 -22.41 -16.91 9.37
CA TYR A 5 -21.86 -15.55 9.42
C TYR A 5 -22.89 -14.54 9.96
N ALA A 6 -24.19 -14.80 9.75
CA ALA A 6 -25.31 -13.96 10.18
C ALA A 6 -25.54 -13.88 11.70
N HIS A 7 -26.25 -12.82 12.11
CA HIS A 7 -26.45 -12.47 13.52
C HIS A 7 -27.60 -13.25 14.19
N ASN A 8 -27.33 -14.50 14.57
CA ASN A 8 -28.31 -15.36 15.25
C ASN A 8 -28.86 -14.74 16.56
N ALA A 9 -30.00 -15.25 17.03
CA ALA A 9 -30.67 -14.84 18.27
C ALA A 9 -29.86 -14.88 19.60
N GLN A 10 -28.56 -15.27 19.59
CA GLN A 10 -27.64 -15.09 20.72
C GLN A 10 -26.57 -14.00 20.50
N LYS A 11 -26.69 -13.20 19.42
CA LYS A 11 -25.71 -12.22 18.94
C LYS A 11 -24.32 -12.81 18.60
N GLN A 12 -24.27 -14.09 18.23
CA GLN A 12 -23.05 -14.78 17.80
C GLN A 12 -23.00 -14.82 16.27
N GLY A 13 -22.91 -13.65 15.64
CA GLY A 13 -22.60 -13.52 14.22
C GLY A 13 -21.09 -13.44 14.03
N HIS A 14 -20.61 -13.78 12.84
CA HIS A 14 -19.18 -13.80 12.50
C HIS A 14 -18.92 -13.12 11.13
N PRO A 15 -19.41 -11.89 10.88
CA PRO A 15 -19.16 -11.20 9.61
C PRO A 15 -17.66 -11.02 9.33
N GLU A 16 -16.84 -10.78 10.36
CA GLU A 16 -15.38 -10.67 10.24
C GLU A 16 -14.74 -11.96 9.68
N GLU A 17 -15.30 -13.14 9.99
CA GLU A 17 -14.86 -14.42 9.43
C GLU A 17 -15.26 -14.55 7.96
N MET A 18 -16.42 -14.03 7.54
CA MET A 18 -16.80 -13.99 6.11
C MET A 18 -15.79 -13.15 5.31
N ILE A 19 -15.42 -11.97 5.82
CA ILE A 19 -14.42 -11.10 5.19
C ILE A 19 -13.05 -11.79 5.15
N THR A 20 -12.66 -12.43 6.25
CA THR A 20 -11.38 -13.16 6.36
C THR A 20 -11.33 -14.35 5.39
N ASP A 21 -12.38 -15.16 5.30
CA ASP A 21 -12.46 -16.28 4.37
C ASP A 21 -12.50 -15.80 2.92
N ALA A 22 -13.18 -14.69 2.60
CA ALA A 22 -13.16 -14.09 1.27
C ALA A 22 -11.75 -13.61 0.86
N ILE A 23 -11.01 -12.96 1.77
CA ILE A 23 -9.61 -12.57 1.56
C ILE A 23 -8.71 -13.80 1.32
N ARG A 24 -8.91 -14.87 2.10
CA ARG A 24 -8.17 -16.13 1.94
C ARG A 24 -8.52 -16.84 0.63
N TRP A 25 -9.79 -16.80 0.21
CA TRP A 25 -10.26 -17.37 -1.05
C TRP A 25 -9.65 -16.64 -2.26
N LEU A 26 -9.58 -15.30 -2.20
CA LEU A 26 -8.84 -14.48 -3.16
C LEU A 26 -7.32 -14.72 -3.14
N GLY A 27 -6.78 -15.24 -2.04
CA GLY A 27 -5.41 -15.75 -1.94
C GLY A 27 -5.22 -17.21 -2.36
N CYS A 28 -6.25 -17.84 -2.92
CA CYS A 28 -6.27 -19.25 -3.34
C CYS A 28 -6.01 -20.28 -2.21
N ASP A 29 -6.45 -20.00 -0.99
CA ASP A 29 -6.35 -20.90 0.17
C ASP A 29 -7.20 -22.17 -0.02
N ASP A 30 -6.54 -23.31 -0.29
CA ASP A 30 -7.17 -24.60 -0.56
C ASP A 30 -7.76 -25.30 0.68
N SER A 31 -7.57 -24.73 1.88
CA SER A 31 -8.14 -25.22 3.12
C SER A 31 -9.62 -24.82 3.31
N LEU A 32 -10.15 -23.93 2.46
CA LEU A 32 -11.53 -23.44 2.53
C LEU A 32 -12.56 -24.44 1.99
N ASN A 33 -13.85 -24.21 2.29
CA ASN A 33 -14.94 -25.05 1.81
C ASN A 33 -16.19 -24.21 1.43
N PRO A 34 -16.50 -24.02 0.13
CA PRO A 34 -15.78 -24.57 -1.03
C PRO A 34 -14.39 -23.97 -1.19
N ALA A 35 -13.42 -24.82 -1.54
CA ALA A 35 -12.08 -24.37 -1.91
C ALA A 35 -12.14 -23.52 -3.20
N PRO A 36 -11.17 -22.61 -3.41
CA PRO A 36 -10.98 -21.93 -4.68
C PRO A 36 -10.81 -22.90 -5.87
N PRO A 37 -11.03 -22.46 -7.12
CA PRO A 37 -10.72 -23.24 -8.31
C PRO A 37 -9.26 -23.71 -8.32
N ALA A 38 -8.99 -24.90 -8.89
CA ALA A 38 -7.63 -25.44 -8.95
C ALA A 38 -6.69 -24.65 -9.90
N ASP A 39 -7.27 -23.76 -10.70
CA ASP A 39 -6.65 -22.77 -11.60
C ASP A 39 -6.74 -21.33 -11.05
N CYS A 40 -7.04 -21.16 -9.75
CA CYS A 40 -7.09 -19.87 -9.07
C CYS A 40 -5.74 -19.12 -9.18
N VAL A 41 -5.82 -17.84 -9.55
CA VAL A 41 -4.68 -16.90 -9.58
C VAL A 41 -4.83 -15.96 -8.38
N PRO A 42 -3.87 -15.93 -7.43
CA PRO A 42 -3.97 -15.09 -6.23
C PRO A 42 -4.07 -13.60 -6.56
N PHE A 43 -5.01 -12.91 -5.91
CA PHE A 43 -5.28 -11.49 -6.12
C PHE A 43 -4.17 -10.60 -5.54
N ASP A 44 -3.57 -9.73 -6.35
CA ASP A 44 -2.53 -8.79 -5.89
C ASP A 44 -3.16 -7.62 -5.09
N PHE A 45 -3.10 -7.73 -3.75
CA PHE A 45 -3.59 -6.68 -2.87
C PHE A 45 -2.59 -5.51 -2.72
N SER A 46 -1.34 -5.64 -3.18
CA SER A 46 -0.32 -4.60 -3.00
C SER A 46 -0.69 -3.26 -3.65
N LEU A 47 -1.46 -3.34 -4.75
CA LEU A 47 -2.00 -2.21 -5.51
C LEU A 47 -3.00 -1.33 -4.72
N TYR A 48 -3.52 -1.83 -3.59
CA TYR A 48 -4.60 -1.21 -2.81
C TYR A 48 -4.14 -0.73 -1.42
N THR A 49 -2.84 -0.47 -1.25
CA THR A 49 -2.25 -0.13 0.04
C THR A 49 -1.98 1.36 0.25
N ASP A 50 -2.08 1.83 1.50
CA ASP A 50 -1.58 3.13 1.94
C ASP A 50 -0.05 3.17 1.99
N ALA A 51 0.52 4.37 2.18
CA ALA A 51 1.98 4.57 2.22
C ALA A 51 2.70 3.80 3.35
N ALA A 52 1.97 3.13 4.25
CA ALA A 52 2.51 2.25 5.28
C ALA A 52 2.20 0.75 5.01
N GLY A 53 1.77 0.39 3.79
CA GLY A 53 1.56 -0.98 3.33
C GLY A 53 0.26 -1.63 3.82
N ASN A 54 -0.72 -0.86 4.32
CA ASN A 54 -1.99 -1.35 4.84
C ASN A 54 -3.11 -1.11 3.84
N ILE A 55 -4.04 -2.04 3.70
CA ILE A 55 -5.27 -1.82 2.94
C ILE A 55 -6.22 -1.02 3.84
N PRO A 56 -6.63 0.21 3.48
CA PRO A 56 -7.39 1.08 4.39
C PRO A 56 -8.76 0.50 4.76
N THR A 57 -9.46 -0.07 3.77
CA THR A 57 -10.75 -0.74 3.94
C THR A 57 -10.96 -1.75 2.80
N ILE A 58 -11.91 -2.68 2.95
CA ILE A 58 -12.40 -3.56 1.87
C ILE A 58 -13.93 -3.63 1.94
N GLY A 59 -14.61 -3.26 0.85
CA GLY A 59 -16.04 -3.50 0.69
C GLY A 59 -16.33 -4.88 0.11
N ILE A 60 -17.24 -5.65 0.72
CA ILE A 60 -17.67 -6.97 0.22
C ILE A 60 -19.19 -7.04 0.11
N ILE A 61 -19.68 -7.14 -1.13
CA ILE A 61 -21.09 -7.44 -1.41
C ILE A 61 -21.34 -8.93 -1.19
N HIS A 62 -22.18 -9.30 -0.23
CA HIS A 62 -22.53 -10.69 0.08
C HIS A 62 -23.75 -11.16 -0.71
N VAL A 63 -23.83 -12.46 -1.01
CA VAL A 63 -24.97 -13.05 -1.74
C VAL A 63 -26.29 -12.88 -0.97
N GLY A 64 -27.40 -12.70 -1.69
CA GLY A 64 -28.74 -12.65 -1.09
C GLY A 64 -29.08 -11.34 -0.34
N PRO A 65 -30.11 -11.36 0.53
CA PRO A 65 -30.63 -10.17 1.20
C PRO A 65 -29.98 -9.86 2.56
N GLY A 66 -30.00 -8.58 2.94
CA GLY A 66 -29.49 -8.08 4.22
C GLY A 66 -30.53 -8.11 5.34
N TYR A 67 -30.06 -8.08 6.59
CA TYR A 67 -30.88 -8.09 7.81
C TYR A 67 -31.81 -6.87 7.90
N GLU A 68 -31.43 -5.74 7.33
CA GLU A 68 -32.23 -4.53 7.21
C GLU A 68 -33.55 -4.72 6.44
N VAL A 69 -33.72 -5.83 5.71
CA VAL A 69 -34.96 -6.14 4.97
C VAL A 69 -36.02 -6.78 5.88
N LEU A 70 -37.13 -6.08 6.10
CA LEU A 70 -38.37 -6.67 6.61
C LEU A 70 -39.14 -7.36 5.47
N GLU A 71 -39.26 -8.69 5.54
CA GLU A 71 -40.11 -9.44 4.62
C GLU A 71 -41.60 -9.06 4.76
N ALA A 72 -42.32 -9.01 3.63
CA ALA A 72 -43.71 -8.58 3.58
C ALA A 72 -44.65 -9.45 4.44
N GLY A 73 -45.02 -8.94 5.62
CA GLY A 73 -45.87 -9.62 6.59
C GLY A 73 -45.15 -10.13 7.84
N GLN A 74 -43.83 -9.98 7.92
CA GLN A 74 -43.06 -10.17 9.16
C GLN A 74 -43.01 -8.87 9.99
N THR A 75 -42.83 -9.01 11.31
CA THR A 75 -42.78 -7.88 12.26
C THR A 75 -41.42 -7.68 12.92
N GLN A 76 -40.43 -8.48 12.51
CA GLN A 76 -39.02 -8.43 12.91
C GLN A 76 -38.19 -8.89 11.70
N PRO A 77 -36.92 -8.46 11.57
CA PRO A 77 -36.08 -8.94 10.48
C PRO A 77 -35.55 -10.35 10.74
N ASN A 78 -35.06 -10.98 9.67
CA ASN A 78 -34.64 -12.38 9.69
C ASN A 78 -33.23 -12.53 10.31
N ASP A 79 -33.12 -13.16 11.48
CA ASP A 79 -31.87 -13.36 12.26
C ASP A 79 -30.84 -14.31 11.62
N ARG A 80 -31.04 -14.61 10.34
CA ARG A 80 -30.23 -15.49 9.48
C ARG A 80 -29.56 -14.74 8.33
N LEU A 81 -29.72 -13.41 8.31
CA LEU A 81 -29.11 -12.50 7.34
C LEU A 81 -28.01 -11.67 8.02
N ILE A 82 -27.07 -11.19 7.22
CA ILE A 82 -26.01 -10.26 7.65
C ILE A 82 -26.59 -8.84 7.56
N HIS A 83 -26.30 -7.98 8.54
CA HIS A 83 -26.67 -6.56 8.48
C HIS A 83 -25.60 -5.77 7.75
N SER A 84 -25.97 -4.80 6.92
CA SER A 84 -25.01 -3.86 6.34
C SER A 84 -24.27 -3.07 7.43
N HIS A 85 -22.93 -2.99 7.37
CA HIS A 85 -22.11 -2.21 8.32
C HIS A 85 -20.62 -2.10 7.93
N GLU A 86 -19.97 -1.04 8.42
CA GLU A 86 -18.51 -0.89 8.58
C GLU A 86 -18.03 -1.47 9.93
N SER A 87 -16.86 -2.12 9.94
CA SER A 87 -16.16 -2.47 11.18
C SER A 87 -14.65 -2.65 10.99
N SER A 88 -13.90 -2.51 12.09
CA SER A 88 -12.44 -2.65 12.13
C SER A 88 -11.99 -4.12 12.10
N LEU A 89 -11.10 -4.48 11.18
CA LEU A 89 -10.69 -5.86 10.94
C LEU A 89 -9.35 -6.19 11.63
N PHE A 90 -9.40 -6.62 12.89
CA PHE A 90 -8.20 -6.78 13.70
C PHE A 90 -7.38 -8.03 13.38
N GLY A 91 -6.13 -7.83 12.92
CA GLY A 91 -5.12 -8.89 12.77
C GLY A 91 -5.17 -9.65 11.45
N VAL A 92 -6.15 -9.38 10.59
CA VAL A 92 -6.26 -10.02 9.27
C VAL A 92 -5.17 -9.50 8.33
N THR A 93 -4.50 -10.43 7.66
CA THR A 93 -3.42 -10.18 6.72
C THR A 93 -3.68 -10.99 5.45
N THR A 94 -3.49 -10.39 4.29
CA THR A 94 -3.63 -11.03 2.98
C THR A 94 -2.49 -12.01 2.72
N TRP A 95 -2.64 -12.89 1.72
CA TRP A 95 -1.63 -13.89 1.34
C TRP A 95 -0.28 -13.25 0.91
N ASP A 96 -0.31 -12.05 0.32
CA ASP A 96 0.85 -11.23 -0.06
C ASP A 96 1.34 -10.28 1.06
N GLY A 97 0.86 -10.49 2.29
CA GLY A 97 1.39 -9.89 3.51
C GLY A 97 0.89 -8.48 3.83
N LYS A 98 -0.23 -8.02 3.25
CA LYS A 98 -0.80 -6.70 3.52
C LYS A 98 -1.80 -6.81 4.66
N ARG A 99 -1.77 -5.87 5.60
CA ARG A 99 -2.73 -5.82 6.71
C ARG A 99 -3.96 -5.02 6.29
N VAL A 100 -5.14 -5.58 6.49
CA VAL A 100 -6.42 -4.85 6.35
C VAL A 100 -6.70 -4.08 7.65
N LEU A 101 -7.25 -2.87 7.56
CA LEU A 101 -7.58 -2.06 8.75
C LEU A 101 -9.07 -2.11 9.09
N SER A 102 -9.95 -2.00 8.10
CA SER A 102 -11.41 -2.14 8.25
C SER A 102 -12.05 -2.84 7.06
N TYR A 103 -13.35 -3.10 7.15
CA TYR A 103 -14.18 -3.55 6.06
C TYR A 103 -15.54 -2.87 6.12
N HIS A 104 -16.26 -2.91 5.00
CA HIS A 104 -17.71 -2.76 4.99
C HIS A 104 -18.35 -3.91 4.21
N THR A 105 -19.62 -4.20 4.47
CA THR A 105 -20.34 -5.26 3.75
C THR A 105 -21.81 -4.92 3.59
N GLU A 106 -22.38 -5.30 2.45
CA GLU A 106 -23.74 -5.01 2.02
C GLU A 106 -24.32 -6.21 1.25
N PRO A 107 -25.66 -6.37 1.15
CA PRO A 107 -26.26 -7.45 0.37
C PRO A 107 -26.16 -7.22 -1.14
N GLU A 108 -26.22 -8.31 -1.91
CA GLU A 108 -26.47 -8.33 -3.36
C GLU A 108 -27.90 -7.85 -3.69
N VAL A 109 -28.85 -8.18 -2.82
CA VAL A 109 -30.30 -8.03 -3.07
C VAL A 109 -31.00 -7.22 -1.97
N LEU A 110 -31.68 -6.14 -2.35
CA LEU A 110 -32.58 -5.40 -1.46
C LEU A 110 -34.02 -5.48 -1.98
N HIS A 111 -34.97 -5.87 -1.12
CA HIS A 111 -36.39 -6.06 -1.48
C HIS A 111 -36.67 -6.93 -2.73
N GLY A 112 -35.75 -7.83 -3.09
CA GLY A 112 -35.85 -8.67 -4.30
C GLY A 112 -35.44 -7.97 -5.60
N GLN A 113 -34.77 -6.82 -5.53
CA GLN A 113 -34.03 -6.17 -6.62
C GLN A 113 -32.53 -6.15 -6.28
N VAL A 114 -31.66 -5.83 -7.24
CA VAL A 114 -30.24 -5.58 -6.96
C VAL A 114 -30.14 -4.41 -5.96
N THR A 115 -29.26 -4.53 -4.97
CA THR A 115 -29.08 -3.52 -3.92
C THR A 115 -28.78 -2.14 -4.51
N PRO A 116 -29.52 -1.10 -4.10
CA PRO A 116 -29.32 0.26 -4.57
C PRO A 116 -28.02 0.85 -3.99
N PRO A 117 -27.37 1.82 -4.67
CA PRO A 117 -26.05 2.32 -4.28
C PRO A 117 -26.02 3.04 -2.93
N GLY A 118 -27.16 3.50 -2.40
CA GLY A 118 -27.18 4.41 -1.25
C GLY A 118 -26.63 3.85 0.06
N VAL A 119 -26.85 2.58 0.36
CA VAL A 119 -26.23 1.92 1.53
C VAL A 119 -24.72 1.83 1.34
N ILE A 120 -24.26 1.34 0.18
CA ILE A 120 -22.84 1.25 -0.16
C ILE A 120 -22.15 2.62 -0.08
N CYS A 121 -22.83 3.70 -0.49
CA CYS A 121 -22.34 5.06 -0.36
C CYS A 121 -22.27 5.56 1.10
N HIS A 122 -23.17 5.12 1.98
CA HIS A 122 -23.15 5.42 3.41
C HIS A 122 -21.96 4.73 4.09
N GLU A 123 -21.80 3.43 3.90
CA GLU A 123 -20.67 2.65 4.45
C GLU A 123 -19.31 3.13 3.92
N THR A 124 -19.25 3.53 2.64
CA THR A 124 -18.08 4.21 2.07
C THR A 124 -17.74 5.52 2.81
N GLY A 125 -18.74 6.20 3.37
CA GLY A 125 -18.56 7.37 4.23
C GLY A 125 -17.84 7.05 5.55
N HIS A 126 -18.20 5.94 6.20
CA HIS A 126 -17.48 5.44 7.38
C HIS A 126 -16.05 5.02 7.04
N ALA A 127 -15.84 4.35 5.91
CA ALA A 127 -14.52 3.99 5.41
C ALA A 127 -13.62 5.20 5.07
N LEU A 128 -14.23 6.36 4.77
CA LEU A 128 -13.54 7.65 4.63
C LEU A 128 -13.32 8.39 5.98
N GLY A 129 -13.92 7.90 7.07
CA GLY A 129 -13.73 8.38 8.44
C GLY A 129 -14.91 9.13 9.07
N LEU A 130 -16.09 9.16 8.43
CA LEU A 130 -17.27 9.86 8.95
C LEU A 130 -18.10 9.03 9.95
N PRO A 131 -18.73 9.66 10.95
CA PRO A 131 -19.68 9.01 11.85
C PRO A 131 -21.10 8.95 11.28
N ASP A 132 -21.96 8.20 11.97
CA ASP A 132 -23.42 8.32 11.86
C ASP A 132 -23.90 9.71 12.27
N LEU A 133 -24.71 10.33 11.40
CA LEU A 133 -25.43 11.58 11.65
C LEU A 133 -26.95 11.37 11.77
N TYR A 134 -27.39 10.12 11.86
CA TYR A 134 -28.67 9.75 12.48
C TYR A 134 -28.48 9.45 13.98
N GLU A 135 -29.56 9.43 14.76
CA GLU A 135 -29.48 9.10 16.19
C GLU A 135 -29.50 7.56 16.36
N THR A 136 -28.36 6.99 16.75
CA THR A 136 -28.16 5.53 16.71
C THR A 136 -28.94 4.71 17.75
N ASN A 137 -29.62 5.36 18.73
CA ASN A 137 -30.59 4.68 19.60
C ASN A 137 -32.02 4.67 19.01
N TYR A 138 -32.22 5.21 17.81
CA TYR A 138 -33.50 5.33 17.12
C TYR A 138 -34.55 6.11 17.93
N THR A 139 -34.13 7.20 18.57
CA THR A 139 -35.03 8.16 19.23
C THR A 139 -35.29 9.43 18.40
N ALA A 140 -34.48 9.66 17.36
CA ALA A 140 -34.57 10.81 16.46
C ALA A 140 -33.95 10.47 15.08
N ALA A 141 -34.27 11.25 14.03
CA ALA A 141 -33.72 11.03 12.68
C ALA A 141 -32.33 11.67 12.49
N GLY A 142 -31.96 12.66 13.29
CA GLY A 142 -30.68 13.38 13.17
C GLY A 142 -30.71 14.37 12.01
N LEU A 143 -30.11 14.02 10.86
CA LEU A 143 -30.14 14.87 9.65
C LEU A 143 -31.14 14.40 8.59
N GLY A 144 -31.83 13.27 8.76
CA GLY A 144 -32.80 12.76 7.80
C GLY A 144 -32.22 12.64 6.38
N LEU A 145 -32.99 13.00 5.35
CA LEU A 145 -32.51 12.99 3.96
C LEU A 145 -31.42 14.04 3.65
N TRP A 146 -31.12 14.98 4.56
CA TRP A 146 -30.20 16.10 4.28
C TRP A 146 -28.71 15.73 4.32
N SER A 147 -28.35 14.54 4.83
CA SER A 147 -27.01 13.98 4.72
C SER A 147 -27.03 12.51 4.33
N LEU A 148 -26.11 12.12 3.44
CA LEU A 148 -25.76 10.72 3.18
C LEU A 148 -25.41 9.94 4.45
N MET A 149 -24.77 10.56 5.46
CA MET A 149 -24.46 9.91 6.75
C MET A 149 -25.67 9.79 7.69
N SER A 150 -26.87 10.08 7.20
CA SER A 150 -28.14 9.92 7.90
C SER A 150 -29.12 9.21 6.96
N GLY A 151 -30.41 9.55 7.02
CA GLY A 151 -31.43 9.01 6.11
C GLY A 151 -31.16 9.22 4.61
N GLY A 152 -30.21 10.09 4.23
CA GLY A 152 -29.83 10.37 2.83
C GLY A 152 -29.36 9.17 2.01
N GLY A 153 -28.86 8.11 2.66
CA GLY A 153 -28.61 6.82 2.01
C GLY A 153 -29.86 6.17 1.40
N TRP A 154 -31.05 6.56 1.84
CA TRP A 154 -32.34 6.10 1.30
C TRP A 154 -32.93 7.02 0.22
N GLY A 155 -32.19 8.03 -0.25
CA GLY A 155 -32.66 8.94 -1.31
C GLY A 155 -33.10 8.23 -2.60
N GLY A 156 -34.23 8.64 -3.16
CA GLY A 156 -34.78 8.10 -4.42
C GLY A 156 -36.32 8.04 -4.47
N PRO A 157 -36.91 7.51 -5.56
CA PRO A 157 -38.36 7.42 -5.76
C PRO A 157 -39.08 6.58 -4.68
N GLY A 158 -39.65 7.23 -3.67
CA GLY A 158 -40.30 6.53 -2.56
C GLY A 158 -39.29 5.91 -1.58
N THR A 159 -38.18 6.62 -1.35
CA THR A 159 -37.08 6.27 -0.43
C THR A 159 -36.49 4.89 -0.70
N ASP A 160 -36.16 4.61 -1.97
CA ASP A 160 -35.62 3.33 -2.44
C ASP A 160 -34.09 3.25 -2.47
N GLY A 161 -33.38 4.29 -2.00
CA GLY A 161 -31.90 4.36 -1.99
C GLY A 161 -31.23 4.45 -3.36
N SER A 162 -31.99 4.54 -4.45
CA SER A 162 -31.45 4.52 -5.82
C SER A 162 -30.73 5.80 -6.22
N VAL A 163 -31.02 6.92 -5.55
CA VAL A 163 -30.44 8.25 -5.76
C VAL A 163 -30.07 8.84 -4.40
N PRO A 164 -28.99 8.32 -3.75
CA PRO A 164 -28.58 8.78 -2.43
C PRO A 164 -28.19 10.26 -2.45
N THR A 165 -28.57 11.00 -1.41
CA THR A 165 -28.40 12.45 -1.36
C THR A 165 -26.95 12.83 -1.10
N HIS A 166 -26.57 14.09 -1.34
CA HIS A 166 -25.23 14.54 -0.97
C HIS A 166 -25.02 14.53 0.56
N LEU A 167 -23.79 14.22 0.98
CA LEU A 167 -23.24 14.56 2.30
C LEU A 167 -23.60 16.01 2.69
N ASP A 168 -23.77 16.30 3.97
CA ASP A 168 -24.01 17.64 4.52
C ASP A 168 -22.76 18.56 4.45
N ALA A 169 -22.90 19.80 4.96
CA ALA A 169 -21.84 20.80 4.96
C ALA A 169 -20.63 20.44 5.85
N TRP A 170 -20.85 19.77 6.98
CA TRP A 170 -19.79 19.38 7.92
C TRP A 170 -18.99 18.21 7.33
N SER A 171 -19.66 17.16 6.87
CA SER A 171 -19.05 15.99 6.23
C SER A 171 -18.19 16.37 5.01
N LYS A 172 -18.68 17.28 4.15
CA LYS A 172 -17.90 17.85 3.03
C LYS A 172 -16.65 18.62 3.47
N SER A 173 -16.68 19.21 4.66
CA SER A 173 -15.59 20.03 5.21
C SER A 173 -14.54 19.17 5.91
N GLU A 174 -14.96 18.17 6.70
CA GLU A 174 -14.06 17.25 7.43
C GLU A 174 -13.26 16.36 6.45
N LEU A 175 -13.89 15.90 5.37
CA LEU A 175 -13.19 15.21 4.27
C LEU A 175 -12.29 16.13 3.42
N GLY A 176 -12.28 17.45 3.69
CA GLY A 176 -11.48 18.44 2.94
C GLY A 176 -11.93 18.67 1.50
N TRP A 177 -13.12 18.20 1.10
CA TRP A 177 -13.65 18.38 -0.26
C TRP A 177 -14.10 19.82 -0.53
N VAL A 178 -14.44 20.55 0.54
CA VAL A 178 -14.75 21.98 0.55
C VAL A 178 -13.95 22.67 1.66
N THR A 179 -13.45 23.87 1.40
CA THR A 179 -12.90 24.77 2.42
C THR A 179 -13.93 25.88 2.71
N PRO A 180 -14.57 25.92 3.90
CA PRO A 180 -15.61 26.90 4.18
C PRO A 180 -15.12 28.36 4.16
N LEU A 181 -15.93 29.23 3.57
CA LEU A 181 -15.77 30.69 3.63
C LEU A 181 -16.07 31.19 5.05
N LEU A 182 -15.06 31.79 5.70
CA LEU A 182 -15.20 32.33 7.05
C LEU A 182 -16.03 33.63 7.04
N LEU A 183 -17.22 33.58 7.66
CA LEU A 183 -18.17 34.68 7.80
C LEU A 183 -18.03 35.29 9.20
N THR A 184 -16.98 36.10 9.40
CA THR A 184 -16.57 36.60 10.74
C THR A 184 -17.09 37.99 11.07
N ALA A 185 -17.58 38.75 10.09
CA ALA A 185 -18.02 40.14 10.24
C ALA A 185 -19.50 40.34 9.86
N SER A 186 -20.10 41.42 10.36
CA SER A 186 -21.46 41.81 9.95
C SER A 186 -21.48 42.28 8.48
N VAL A 187 -22.40 41.73 7.68
CA VAL A 187 -22.54 41.98 6.24
C VAL A 187 -24.01 42.00 5.82
N THR A 188 -24.39 42.99 5.01
CA THR A 188 -25.73 43.16 4.44
C THR A 188 -25.75 42.61 3.02
N GLY A 189 -26.71 41.75 2.69
CA GLY A 189 -26.80 41.11 1.37
C GLY A 189 -25.66 40.14 1.07
N GLN A 190 -25.19 39.38 2.06
CA GLN A 190 -24.31 38.24 1.82
C GLN A 190 -25.03 37.25 0.91
N ARG A 191 -24.33 36.77 -0.12
CA ARG A 191 -24.82 35.78 -1.08
C ARG A 191 -24.14 34.45 -0.84
N LEU A 192 -24.87 33.36 -1.01
CA LEU A 192 -24.33 32.00 -1.01
C LEU A 192 -24.98 31.21 -2.15
N SER A 193 -24.16 30.53 -2.95
CA SER A 193 -24.57 29.80 -4.15
C SER A 193 -24.77 28.31 -3.85
N PRO A 194 -25.48 27.53 -4.71
CA PRO A 194 -25.68 26.11 -4.49
C PRO A 194 -24.37 25.33 -4.33
N VAL A 195 -24.23 24.55 -3.26
CA VAL A 195 -22.99 23.82 -2.96
C VAL A 195 -22.61 22.84 -4.08
N HIS A 196 -23.62 22.21 -4.71
CA HIS A 196 -23.47 21.30 -5.85
C HIS A 196 -22.71 21.92 -7.05
N SER A 197 -22.95 23.20 -7.37
CA SER A 197 -22.35 23.86 -8.55
C SER A 197 -21.19 24.81 -8.22
N SER A 198 -21.10 25.29 -6.98
CA SER A 198 -20.13 26.32 -6.58
C SER A 198 -19.08 25.84 -5.57
N ARG A 199 -19.36 24.76 -4.82
CA ARG A 199 -18.63 24.36 -3.61
C ARG A 199 -18.60 25.44 -2.51
N GLU A 200 -19.52 26.40 -2.52
CA GLU A 200 -19.63 27.41 -1.47
C GLU A 200 -20.31 26.84 -0.22
N ILE A 201 -19.59 26.85 0.91
CA ILE A 201 -20.11 26.65 2.27
C ILE A 201 -19.64 27.86 3.10
N GLY A 202 -20.52 28.46 3.89
CA GLY A 202 -20.15 29.49 4.87
C GLY A 202 -19.93 28.89 6.26
N ARG A 203 -18.95 29.39 7.03
CA ARG A 203 -18.77 29.06 8.45
C ARG A 203 -18.89 30.34 9.28
N ILE A 204 -19.76 30.35 10.30
CA ILE A 204 -19.87 31.42 11.30
C ILE A 204 -19.27 30.91 12.63
N PRO A 205 -17.99 31.19 12.91
CA PRO A 205 -17.29 30.72 14.12
C PRO A 205 -17.34 31.70 15.30
N ASN A 206 -17.91 32.89 15.13
CA ASN A 206 -17.88 33.96 16.14
C ASN A 206 -19.11 33.90 17.07
N GLY A 207 -18.88 34.12 18.37
CA GLY A 207 -19.96 34.27 19.38
C GLY A 207 -20.28 33.02 20.20
N MET A 208 -19.51 31.94 20.02
CA MET A 208 -19.73 30.62 20.62
C MET A 208 -18.38 30.02 21.10
N PRO A 209 -18.36 28.93 21.88
CA PRO A 209 -17.12 28.21 22.22
C PRO A 209 -16.33 27.78 20.95
N PRO A 210 -15.00 27.57 21.01
CA PRO A 210 -14.18 27.26 19.82
C PRO A 210 -14.58 26.02 19.05
N GLU A 211 -15.08 25.03 19.76
CA GLU A 211 -15.60 23.79 19.20
C GLU A 211 -16.99 23.97 18.54
N GLN A 212 -17.70 25.07 18.79
CA GLN A 212 -19.04 25.35 18.25
C GLN A 212 -19.09 26.44 17.17
N TYR A 213 -19.83 26.18 16.09
CA TYR A 213 -20.00 27.10 14.96
C TYR A 213 -21.21 26.71 14.12
N PHE A 214 -21.74 27.69 13.36
CA PHE A 214 -22.75 27.39 12.33
C PHE A 214 -22.08 27.17 10.97
N LEU A 215 -22.50 26.12 10.25
CA LEU A 215 -22.23 25.94 8.82
C LEU A 215 -23.46 26.28 8.00
N LEU A 216 -23.25 26.94 6.86
CA LEU A 216 -24.28 27.40 5.94
C LEU A 216 -24.02 26.78 4.57
N GLU A 217 -24.99 26.09 3.97
CA GLU A 217 -24.92 25.69 2.56
C GLU A 217 -26.26 25.85 1.85
N VAL A 218 -26.23 26.11 0.54
CA VAL A 218 -27.46 26.14 -0.27
C VAL A 218 -27.63 24.80 -0.98
N ARG A 219 -28.68 24.06 -0.62
CA ARG A 219 -29.11 22.82 -1.28
C ARG A 219 -30.20 23.10 -2.30
N GLN A 220 -30.18 22.34 -3.40
CA GLN A 220 -31.10 22.45 -4.53
C GLN A 220 -31.48 21.05 -5.01
N LYS A 221 -32.72 20.87 -5.44
CA LYS A 221 -33.23 19.57 -5.90
C LYS A 221 -32.73 19.24 -7.32
N ILE A 222 -31.44 18.94 -7.43
CA ILE A 222 -30.74 18.66 -8.69
C ILE A 222 -29.74 17.51 -8.52
N GLY A 223 -29.60 16.67 -9.56
CA GLY A 223 -28.70 15.52 -9.53
C GLY A 223 -29.06 14.56 -8.39
N TYR A 224 -28.07 14.18 -7.58
CA TYR A 224 -28.27 13.31 -6.42
C TYR A 224 -29.16 13.92 -5.33
N ASP A 225 -29.33 15.24 -5.30
CA ASP A 225 -30.26 15.92 -4.39
C ASP A 225 -31.70 16.05 -4.95
N GLU A 226 -32.03 15.50 -6.13
CA GLU A 226 -33.37 15.61 -6.77
C GLU A 226 -34.51 15.16 -5.85
N PHE A 227 -34.25 14.19 -4.96
CA PHE A 227 -35.25 13.62 -4.04
C PHE A 227 -35.27 14.25 -2.63
N LEU A 228 -34.45 15.26 -2.33
CA LEU A 228 -34.50 15.99 -1.05
C LEU A 228 -35.92 16.53 -0.76
N PRO A 229 -36.36 16.64 0.49
CA PRO A 229 -37.70 17.16 0.82
C PRO A 229 -37.97 18.54 0.21
N GLY A 230 -36.97 19.42 0.29
CA GLY A 230 -37.00 20.78 -0.25
C GLY A 230 -35.65 21.23 -0.83
N ALA A 231 -35.52 22.54 -0.99
CA ALA A 231 -34.30 23.24 -1.39
C ALA A 231 -34.22 24.55 -0.60
N GLY A 232 -33.04 25.07 -0.31
CA GLY A 232 -32.87 26.31 0.47
C GLY A 232 -31.51 26.42 1.12
N LEU A 233 -31.40 27.37 2.05
CA LEU A 233 -30.24 27.51 2.94
C LEU A 233 -30.43 26.55 4.12
N ALA A 234 -29.59 25.52 4.19
CA ALA A 234 -29.37 24.76 5.41
C ALA A 234 -28.46 25.58 6.35
N ILE A 235 -28.77 25.52 7.64
CA ILE A 235 -27.96 26.05 8.72
C ILE A 235 -27.73 24.88 9.68
N TYR A 236 -26.49 24.46 9.84
CA TYR A 236 -26.12 23.38 10.75
C TYR A 236 -25.42 23.92 11.98
N HIS A 237 -25.83 23.50 13.18
CA HIS A 237 -25.09 23.75 14.43
C HIS A 237 -24.08 22.61 14.61
N ILE A 238 -22.80 22.95 14.74
CA ILE A 238 -21.73 21.98 14.97
C ILE A 238 -21.22 22.10 16.41
N ASP A 239 -20.91 20.99 17.09
CA ASP A 239 -20.01 20.96 18.26
C ASP A 239 -18.94 19.86 18.09
N GLU A 240 -17.69 20.26 17.85
CA GLU A 240 -16.54 19.35 17.66
C GLU A 240 -16.16 18.51 18.91
N ASN A 241 -16.83 18.69 20.06
CA ASN A 241 -16.72 17.78 21.21
C ASN A 241 -17.64 16.55 21.09
N VAL A 242 -18.72 16.62 20.31
CA VAL A 242 -19.67 15.51 20.11
C VAL A 242 -19.38 14.85 18.76
N TRP A 243 -19.15 13.54 18.76
CA TRP A 243 -18.78 12.78 17.56
C TRP A 243 -19.97 11.98 17.05
N GLY A 244 -20.55 12.42 15.93
CA GLY A 244 -21.81 11.89 15.42
C GLY A 244 -23.03 12.46 16.15
N ASN A 245 -24.20 11.85 15.90
CA ASN A 245 -25.49 12.30 16.46
C ASN A 245 -26.12 11.33 17.48
N THR A 246 -25.38 10.34 17.98
CA THR A 246 -25.82 9.47 19.08
C THR A 246 -26.12 10.28 20.36
N LEU A 247 -27.36 10.23 20.85
CA LEU A 247 -27.69 10.84 22.14
C LEU A 247 -27.33 9.92 23.31
N THR A 248 -26.94 10.50 24.44
CA THR A 248 -26.73 9.79 25.71
C THR A 248 -28.04 9.80 26.52
N PRO A 249 -28.69 8.63 26.76
CA PRO A 249 -29.92 8.58 27.53
C PRO A 249 -29.76 9.14 28.95
N ASP A 250 -30.80 9.80 29.45
CA ASP A 250 -30.87 10.47 30.75
C ASP A 250 -29.84 11.60 31.02
N ASP A 251 -29.00 11.99 30.05
CA ASP A 251 -28.09 13.15 30.19
C ASP A 251 -28.73 14.44 29.61
N PRO A 252 -29.10 15.43 30.44
CA PRO A 252 -29.70 16.69 30.00
C PRO A 252 -28.69 17.66 29.34
N SER A 253 -27.43 17.28 29.19
CA SER A 253 -26.42 17.98 28.39
C SER A 253 -26.15 17.33 27.03
N SER A 254 -26.76 16.17 26.73
CA SER A 254 -26.67 15.52 25.43
C SER A 254 -27.36 16.35 24.33
N HIS A 255 -26.71 16.44 23.18
CA HIS A 255 -27.15 17.14 21.97
C HIS A 255 -26.47 16.50 20.75
N PHE A 256 -26.84 16.93 19.53
CA PHE A 256 -26.21 16.46 18.29
C PHE A 256 -24.87 17.15 18.02
N GLY A 257 -23.89 16.43 17.46
CA GLY A 257 -22.63 17.03 17.01
C GLY A 257 -22.74 17.76 15.67
N VAL A 258 -23.73 17.37 14.85
CA VAL A 258 -24.12 18.05 13.61
C VAL A 258 -25.65 18.12 13.56
N ASP A 259 -26.21 19.21 14.06
CA ASP A 259 -27.66 19.47 14.10
C ASP A 259 -28.12 20.25 12.87
N LEU A 260 -29.39 20.13 12.46
CA LEU A 260 -29.99 20.95 11.40
C LEU A 260 -31.06 21.87 11.99
N GLU A 261 -30.85 23.17 11.85
CA GLU A 261 -31.75 24.21 12.36
C GLU A 261 -33.01 24.30 11.49
N GLN A 262 -33.94 23.34 11.66
CA GLN A 262 -35.19 23.21 10.89
C GLN A 262 -36.00 24.52 10.90
N ALA A 263 -36.08 25.18 9.75
CA ALA A 263 -36.41 26.60 9.64
C ALA A 263 -37.84 27.01 10.07
N ASP A 264 -38.77 26.08 10.25
CA ASP A 264 -40.10 26.37 10.81
C ASP A 264 -40.18 26.27 12.34
N GLY A 265 -39.18 25.65 12.97
CA GLY A 265 -39.07 25.49 14.42
C GLY A 265 -39.85 24.31 15.01
N LEU A 266 -40.19 23.29 14.21
CA LEU A 266 -40.89 22.09 14.70
C LEU A 266 -39.98 21.04 15.36
N ALA A 267 -38.75 20.88 14.87
CA ALA A 267 -37.71 19.98 15.43
C ALA A 267 -38.09 18.48 15.45
N GLU A 268 -38.83 17.99 14.45
CA GLU A 268 -39.14 16.56 14.30
C GLU A 268 -37.90 15.72 13.94
N LEU A 269 -36.91 16.22 13.20
CA LEU A 269 -35.65 15.47 12.99
C LEU A 269 -34.93 15.16 14.31
N ASN A 270 -35.09 16.02 15.32
CA ASN A 270 -34.53 15.87 16.67
C ASN A 270 -35.41 15.03 17.62
N THR A 271 -36.63 14.65 17.24
CA THR A 271 -37.61 14.05 18.16
C THR A 271 -38.47 12.91 17.59
N ASN A 272 -38.37 12.63 16.29
CA ASN A 272 -39.07 11.56 15.57
C ASN A 272 -38.03 10.72 14.79
N PRO A 273 -37.86 9.41 15.09
CA PRO A 273 -36.92 8.55 14.37
C PRO A 273 -37.44 8.11 13.00
N ASP A 274 -38.76 8.15 12.78
CA ASP A 274 -39.39 7.83 11.49
C ASP A 274 -39.37 9.04 10.52
N ASP A 275 -38.65 10.13 10.86
CA ASP A 275 -38.62 11.34 10.06
C ASP A 275 -37.54 11.34 8.98
N HIS A 276 -37.79 12.11 7.92
CA HIS A 276 -36.95 12.21 6.73
C HIS A 276 -36.65 13.68 6.35
N GLY A 277 -37.27 14.64 7.04
CA GLY A 277 -37.21 16.06 6.73
C GLY A 277 -38.33 16.53 5.78
N ASP A 278 -38.58 17.83 5.81
CA ASP A 278 -39.72 18.51 5.19
C ASP A 278 -39.24 19.71 4.33
N ALA A 279 -40.05 20.16 3.37
CA ALA A 279 -39.72 21.33 2.56
C ALA A 279 -39.58 22.66 3.35
N ALA A 280 -40.02 22.68 4.62
CA ALA A 280 -39.91 23.78 5.56
C ALA A 280 -38.63 23.75 6.43
N ASP A 281 -37.80 22.70 6.38
CA ASP A 281 -36.54 22.64 7.12
C ASP A 281 -35.53 23.70 6.67
N LEU A 282 -35.57 24.10 5.40
CA LEU A 282 -34.55 24.98 4.80
C LEU A 282 -35.05 26.41 4.63
N PHE A 283 -34.22 27.37 5.04
CA PHE A 283 -34.55 28.78 4.96
C PHE A 283 -34.56 29.32 3.50
N PRO A 284 -35.39 30.35 3.21
CA PRO A 284 -36.54 30.80 3.97
C PRO A 284 -37.78 29.95 3.68
N THR A 285 -38.68 29.86 4.67
CA THR A 285 -40.02 29.30 4.56
C THR A 285 -41.05 30.41 4.27
N ALA A 286 -42.34 30.08 4.25
CA ALA A 286 -43.42 31.08 4.14
C ALA A 286 -43.63 31.89 5.43
N THR A 287 -43.15 31.40 6.58
CA THR A 287 -43.35 31.97 7.92
C THR A 287 -42.06 32.48 8.56
N ASN A 288 -40.91 31.91 8.19
CA ASN A 288 -39.61 32.27 8.76
C ASN A 288 -38.57 32.62 7.68
N ASN A 289 -37.86 33.73 7.92
CA ASN A 289 -36.72 34.19 7.12
C ASN A 289 -35.58 34.77 7.99
N ALA A 290 -35.49 34.32 9.24
CA ALA A 290 -34.48 34.77 10.20
C ALA A 290 -34.08 33.68 11.19
N PHE A 291 -32.79 33.59 11.47
CA PHE A 291 -32.18 32.73 12.48
C PHE A 291 -31.40 33.60 13.46
N THR A 292 -31.86 33.66 14.72
CA THR A 292 -31.48 34.67 15.72
C THR A 292 -31.64 34.13 17.14
N PRO A 293 -31.10 34.77 18.19
CA PRO A 293 -31.20 34.32 19.60
C PRO A 293 -32.59 34.54 20.23
N THR A 294 -33.62 34.76 19.39
CA THR A 294 -35.00 35.08 19.76
C THR A 294 -36.02 34.62 18.70
N SER A 295 -35.62 33.77 17.74
CA SER A 295 -36.51 33.14 16.76
C SER A 295 -36.89 31.73 17.22
N THR A 296 -37.51 30.94 16.36
CA THR A 296 -37.58 29.48 16.51
C THR A 296 -37.43 28.91 15.10
N PRO A 297 -36.38 28.14 14.78
CA PRO A 297 -35.25 27.80 15.65
C PRO A 297 -34.41 29.03 16.02
N ASP A 298 -33.54 28.91 17.01
CA ASP A 298 -32.81 30.03 17.61
C ASP A 298 -31.30 29.78 17.64
N SER A 299 -30.51 30.86 17.53
CA SER A 299 -29.07 30.76 17.27
C SER A 299 -28.19 30.67 18.53
N VAL A 300 -28.70 30.19 19.67
CA VAL A 300 -27.94 30.11 20.93
C VAL A 300 -27.05 28.85 20.98
N ALA A 301 -25.75 29.05 21.25
CA ALA A 301 -24.80 27.95 21.47
C ALA A 301 -25.22 27.02 22.62
N TYR A 302 -24.97 25.71 22.50
CA TYR A 302 -25.25 24.75 23.56
C TYR A 302 -24.49 25.13 24.84
N GLY A 303 -25.22 25.28 25.95
CA GLY A 303 -24.67 25.72 27.24
C GLY A 303 -24.35 27.22 27.37
N ALA A 304 -24.54 28.03 26.32
CA ALA A 304 -24.25 29.46 26.31
C ALA A 304 -25.51 30.34 26.53
N SER A 305 -25.32 31.66 26.60
CA SER A 305 -26.43 32.63 26.69
C SER A 305 -26.32 33.72 25.61
N ASP A 306 -27.12 33.59 24.55
CA ASP A 306 -27.20 34.50 23.39
C ASP A 306 -25.86 34.70 22.66
N SER A 307 -25.68 33.97 21.55
CA SER A 307 -24.47 33.98 20.70
C SER A 307 -24.18 35.31 20.00
N LYS A 308 -25.10 36.27 20.03
CA LYS A 308 -25.01 37.57 19.33
C LYS A 308 -24.99 37.50 17.79
N ILE A 309 -25.14 36.31 17.21
CA ILE A 309 -25.29 36.06 15.77
C ILE A 309 -26.74 36.31 15.36
N LYS A 310 -26.97 36.93 14.19
CA LYS A 310 -28.30 37.08 13.58
C LYS A 310 -28.20 36.98 12.07
N ILE A 311 -28.84 35.98 11.47
CA ILE A 311 -29.04 35.85 10.04
C ILE A 311 -30.49 36.31 9.77
N THR A 312 -30.69 37.33 8.94
CA THR A 312 -32.00 38.00 8.81
C THR A 312 -32.33 38.43 7.39
N GLY A 313 -33.61 38.39 7.03
CA GLY A 313 -34.08 38.73 5.68
C GLY A 313 -33.57 37.72 4.65
N ILE A 314 -33.54 36.44 5.02
CA ILE A 314 -33.11 35.35 4.15
C ILE A 314 -34.08 35.26 2.96
N ALA A 315 -33.56 35.29 1.74
CA ALA A 315 -34.35 35.41 0.50
C ALA A 315 -33.71 34.62 -0.65
N ARG A 316 -34.53 34.09 -1.57
CA ARG A 316 -34.05 33.43 -2.79
C ARG A 316 -33.51 34.48 -3.78
N ASP A 317 -32.39 34.16 -4.43
CA ASP A 317 -31.77 34.92 -5.52
C ASP A 317 -31.47 33.96 -6.68
N GLY A 318 -32.53 33.65 -7.45
CA GLY A 318 -32.53 32.49 -8.35
C GLY A 318 -32.32 31.21 -7.54
N ASP A 319 -31.34 30.40 -7.95
CA ASP A 319 -30.95 29.17 -7.25
C ASP A 319 -30.14 29.44 -5.97
N SER A 320 -29.67 30.68 -5.76
CA SER A 320 -28.83 31.08 -4.63
C SER A 320 -29.68 31.69 -3.50
N VAL A 321 -29.04 31.99 -2.36
CA VAL A 321 -29.69 32.67 -1.23
C VAL A 321 -28.93 33.95 -0.87
N LEU A 322 -29.70 35.01 -0.57
CA LEU A 322 -29.23 36.26 0.01
C LEU A 322 -29.67 36.35 1.47
N PHE A 323 -28.81 36.87 2.35
CA PHE A 323 -29.15 37.13 3.76
C PHE A 323 -28.34 38.31 4.33
N ASN A 324 -28.78 38.84 5.47
CA ASN A 324 -28.04 39.82 6.25
C ASN A 324 -27.50 39.15 7.51
N LEU A 325 -26.18 39.07 7.64
CA LEU A 325 -25.49 38.57 8.82
C LEU A 325 -25.13 39.75 9.72
N ALA A 326 -25.57 39.72 10.97
CA ALA A 326 -25.07 40.60 12.02
C ALA A 326 -24.41 39.76 13.11
N ILE A 327 -23.15 40.06 13.40
CA ILE A 327 -22.36 39.50 14.49
C ILE A 327 -22.06 40.66 15.43
N THR A 328 -22.69 40.69 16.60
CA THR A 328 -22.48 41.78 17.56
C THR A 328 -21.28 41.47 18.43
N ALA A 329 -20.09 41.87 17.96
CA ALA A 329 -18.82 41.67 18.66
C ALA A 329 -18.72 42.48 19.97
N THR A 330 -19.31 41.94 21.04
CA THR A 330 -18.80 42.16 22.40
C THR A 330 -17.47 41.43 22.54
N LYS A 331 -16.48 42.08 23.15
CA LYS A 331 -15.21 41.42 23.48
C LYS A 331 -15.46 40.19 24.35
N VAL A 332 -14.92 39.05 23.95
CA VAL A 332 -15.13 37.76 24.63
C VAL A 332 -14.01 37.43 25.62
N GLU A 333 -14.31 36.52 26.55
CA GLU A 333 -13.37 36.05 27.58
C GLU A 333 -12.32 35.09 27.01
N ALA A 334 -11.29 34.79 27.79
CA ALA A 334 -10.25 33.85 27.38
C ALA A 334 -10.84 32.44 27.18
N GLY A 335 -10.49 31.78 26.08
CA GLY A 335 -11.01 30.47 25.69
C GLY A 335 -12.15 30.51 24.67
N MET A 336 -12.70 31.69 24.33
CA MET A 336 -13.68 31.87 23.25
C MET A 336 -13.00 32.17 21.90
N THR A 337 -13.71 32.06 20.78
CA THR A 337 -13.16 32.33 19.42
C THR A 337 -12.75 33.77 19.16
N CYS A 338 -11.77 33.96 18.28
CA CYS A 338 -11.35 35.27 17.79
C CYS A 338 -10.69 35.21 16.40
N PHE A 339 -10.75 36.32 15.68
CA PHE A 339 -10.09 36.52 14.39
C PHE A 339 -9.13 37.71 14.41
N SER A 340 -9.14 38.47 15.50
CA SER A 340 -8.29 39.61 15.75
C SER A 340 -8.11 39.82 17.26
N VAL A 341 -7.05 40.53 17.63
CA VAL A 341 -6.87 41.07 18.99
C VAL A 341 -7.99 42.04 19.43
N ALA A 342 -8.83 42.52 18.51
CA ALA A 342 -9.96 43.39 18.85
C ALA A 342 -11.16 42.62 19.41
N ASP A 343 -11.23 41.30 19.19
CA ASP A 343 -12.35 40.45 19.64
C ASP A 343 -12.20 40.03 21.10
N CYS A 344 -11.01 40.14 21.69
CA CYS A 344 -10.68 39.61 23.01
C CYS A 344 -10.68 40.67 24.12
N LEU A 345 -11.19 40.34 25.30
CA LEU A 345 -11.11 41.20 26.50
C LEU A 345 -9.66 41.44 26.95
N SER A 346 -8.80 40.42 26.83
CA SER A 346 -7.35 40.51 27.04
C SER A 346 -6.62 41.34 25.97
N ASN A 347 -7.25 41.55 24.81
CA ASN A 347 -6.63 42.01 23.57
C ASN A 347 -5.54 41.05 23.05
N GLN A 348 -5.65 39.75 23.36
CA GLN A 348 -4.71 38.70 22.94
C GLN A 348 -5.51 37.59 22.24
N CYS A 349 -5.19 37.34 20.97
CA CYS A 349 -5.82 36.33 20.12
C CYS A 349 -4.69 35.51 19.49
N ALA A 350 -4.66 34.20 19.74
CA ALA A 350 -3.72 33.26 19.14
C ALA A 350 -4.43 31.91 18.91
N ASP A 351 -4.03 31.17 17.88
CA ASP A 351 -4.63 29.89 17.47
C ASP A 351 -6.16 29.91 17.32
N GLY A 352 -6.73 31.07 16.94
CA GLY A 352 -8.16 31.28 16.79
C GLY A 352 -8.95 31.46 18.11
N VAL A 353 -8.27 31.53 19.26
CA VAL A 353 -8.91 31.70 20.58
C VAL A 353 -8.33 32.86 21.39
N CYS A 354 -9.16 33.46 22.24
CA CYS A 354 -8.74 34.56 23.11
C CYS A 354 -7.89 34.07 24.28
N CYS A 355 -6.76 34.72 24.53
CA CYS A 355 -5.73 34.24 25.46
C CYS A 355 -5.68 35.02 26.77
N ASN A 356 -5.36 34.33 27.87
CA ASN A 356 -5.18 34.91 29.20
C ASN A 356 -3.96 35.86 29.32
N ARG A 357 -2.94 35.64 28.48
CA ARG A 357 -1.78 36.51 28.23
C ARG A 357 -1.48 36.52 26.73
N ALA A 358 -0.50 37.31 26.29
CA ALA A 358 0.09 37.11 24.97
C ALA A 358 0.79 35.75 24.93
N CYS A 359 0.51 34.95 23.90
CA CYS A 359 1.51 34.02 23.38
C CYS A 359 2.42 34.77 22.40
N ASP A 360 3.62 34.24 22.14
CA ASP A 360 4.47 34.77 21.08
C ASP A 360 4.05 34.19 19.72
N PRO A 361 3.42 34.96 18.81
CA PRO A 361 2.97 34.47 17.52
C PRO A 361 4.12 34.17 16.54
N ALA A 362 5.37 34.48 16.91
CA ALA A 362 6.55 34.04 16.18
C ALA A 362 7.13 32.70 16.71
N ASN A 363 6.57 32.15 17.79
CA ASN A 363 7.02 30.91 18.40
C ASN A 363 5.98 29.79 18.22
N PRO A 364 6.20 28.80 17.33
CA PRO A 364 5.28 27.67 17.14
C PRO A 364 5.15 26.77 18.38
N CYS A 365 5.93 27.02 19.43
CA CYS A 365 5.96 26.25 20.68
C CYS A 365 5.25 26.92 21.87
N ASP A 366 4.59 28.07 21.70
CA ASP A 366 3.77 28.74 22.74
C ASP A 366 2.32 28.89 22.25
N ALA A 367 1.44 27.97 22.65
CA ALA A 367 0.10 27.83 22.12
C ALA A 367 -0.99 28.23 23.14
N CYS A 368 -2.14 28.62 22.61
CA CYS A 368 -3.31 29.10 23.33
C CYS A 368 -4.57 28.25 23.11
N SER A 369 -4.69 27.55 21.98
CA SER A 369 -5.80 26.59 21.76
C SER A 369 -5.38 25.15 22.06
N LYS A 370 -6.34 24.36 22.55
CA LYS A 370 -6.21 22.91 22.75
C LYS A 370 -5.94 22.19 21.43
N ALA A 371 -6.44 22.73 20.31
CA ALA A 371 -6.20 22.22 18.96
C ALA A 371 -4.75 22.42 18.47
N ALA A 372 -4.02 23.39 19.03
CA ALA A 372 -2.58 23.64 18.85
C ALA A 372 -1.72 23.02 19.97
N GLY A 373 -2.32 22.27 20.90
CA GLY A 373 -1.62 21.51 21.95
C GLY A 373 -1.64 22.11 23.36
N ALA A 374 -2.25 23.30 23.56
CA ALA A 374 -2.37 23.91 24.88
C ALA A 374 -3.24 23.03 25.82
N PRO A 375 -3.04 23.08 27.15
CA PRO A 375 -3.81 22.23 28.08
C PRO A 375 -5.31 22.56 28.11
N THR A 376 -5.69 23.81 27.83
CA THR A 376 -7.07 24.31 27.75
C THR A 376 -7.12 25.52 26.82
N ASN A 377 -8.19 25.70 26.05
CA ASN A 377 -8.41 26.92 25.26
C ASN A 377 -8.27 28.17 26.12
N GLY A 378 -7.53 29.16 25.62
CA GLY A 378 -7.30 30.45 26.28
C GLY A 378 -6.21 30.47 27.35
N THR A 379 -5.61 29.33 27.69
CA THR A 379 -4.43 29.27 28.58
C THR A 379 -3.17 29.17 27.74
N CYS A 380 -2.48 30.29 27.57
CA CYS A 380 -1.22 30.33 26.84
C CYS A 380 -0.12 29.52 27.58
N ALA A 381 0.43 28.50 26.91
CA ALA A 381 1.40 27.56 27.48
C ALA A 381 2.34 26.98 26.42
N PHE A 382 3.54 26.58 26.86
CA PHE A 382 4.46 25.86 25.99
C PHE A 382 3.96 24.45 25.68
N VAL A 383 4.10 24.03 24.42
CA VAL A 383 3.59 22.76 23.88
C VAL A 383 4.71 21.85 23.39
N THR A 384 4.38 20.59 23.14
CA THR A 384 5.29 19.56 22.60
C THR A 384 4.79 19.06 21.24
N VAL A 385 4.64 19.98 20.29
CA VAL A 385 4.26 19.71 18.89
C VAL A 385 5.49 19.64 17.98
N THR A 386 5.32 19.11 16.77
CA THR A 386 6.29 19.29 15.67
C THR A 386 6.30 20.75 15.22
N CYS A 387 7.47 21.27 14.89
CA CYS A 387 7.68 22.66 14.49
C CYS A 387 8.72 22.75 13.36
N ASP A 388 9.27 23.94 13.11
CA ASP A 388 10.37 24.21 12.18
C ASP A 388 11.23 25.28 12.87
N ASP A 389 12.50 24.99 13.17
CA ASP A 389 13.42 25.93 13.85
C ASP A 389 14.15 26.87 12.86
N GLY A 390 13.98 26.64 11.57
CA GLY A 390 14.56 27.43 10.48
C GLY A 390 16.00 27.06 10.10
N ASP A 391 16.69 26.20 10.86
CA ASP A 391 17.97 25.63 10.42
C ASP A 391 17.70 24.50 9.41
N LYS A 392 17.99 24.73 8.13
CA LYS A 392 17.79 23.70 7.10
C LYS A 392 18.71 22.48 7.25
N CYS A 393 19.60 22.50 8.25
CA CYS A 393 20.48 21.42 8.67
C CYS A 393 20.09 20.79 10.02
N THR A 394 18.86 21.00 10.49
CA THR A 394 18.15 20.13 11.44
C THR A 394 17.07 19.32 10.72
N GLU A 395 16.66 18.21 11.34
CA GLU A 395 15.55 17.34 10.93
C GLU A 395 14.82 16.81 12.19
N HIS A 396 13.53 16.48 12.06
CA HIS A 396 12.65 16.03 13.16
C HIS A 396 12.40 17.08 14.28
N ASP A 397 12.39 18.35 13.89
CA ASP A 397 12.08 19.54 14.69
C ASP A 397 10.85 19.39 15.59
N ALA A 398 11.09 19.54 16.90
CA ALA A 398 10.07 19.42 17.93
C ALA A 398 10.23 20.49 19.01
N CYS A 399 9.11 20.85 19.62
CA CYS A 399 9.08 21.81 20.72
C CYS A 399 9.51 21.17 22.05
N ASP A 400 10.60 21.66 22.64
CA ASP A 400 10.96 21.42 24.05
C ASP A 400 11.13 22.73 24.82
N GLN A 401 10.58 22.77 26.02
CA GLN A 401 10.55 23.91 26.96
C GLN A 401 10.19 25.29 26.34
N GLY A 402 9.42 25.32 25.26
CA GLY A 402 9.04 26.55 24.56
C GLY A 402 10.03 27.02 23.49
N THR A 403 10.96 26.17 23.07
CA THR A 403 11.84 26.36 21.91
C THR A 403 11.65 25.25 20.90
N CYS A 404 11.60 25.57 19.61
CA CYS A 404 11.73 24.58 18.56
C CYS A 404 13.21 24.17 18.45
N GLN A 405 13.48 22.86 18.38
CA GLN A 405 14.82 22.31 18.18
C GLN A 405 14.72 20.99 17.39
N GLY A 406 15.45 20.88 16.29
CA GLY A 406 15.62 19.61 15.56
C GLY A 406 16.94 18.88 15.83
N ALA A 407 17.02 17.63 15.36
CA ALA A 407 18.25 16.83 15.40
C ALA A 407 19.15 17.22 14.21
N ARG A 408 20.46 17.39 14.43
CA ARG A 408 21.38 17.83 13.36
C ARG A 408 21.43 16.81 12.21
N LYS A 409 21.09 17.28 11.01
CA LYS A 409 21.16 16.54 9.74
C LYS A 409 22.55 15.96 9.51
N ILE A 410 22.61 14.65 9.28
CA ILE A 410 23.86 13.93 9.01
C ILE A 410 24.02 13.81 7.50
N CYS A 411 25.15 14.31 6.98
CA CYS A 411 25.50 14.21 5.56
C CYS A 411 26.48 13.06 5.32
N PRO A 412 26.00 11.86 4.92
CA PRO A 412 26.88 10.81 4.42
C PRO A 412 27.57 11.25 3.11
N ALA A 413 28.61 10.51 2.71
CA ALA A 413 29.15 10.63 1.36
C ALA A 413 28.06 10.31 0.32
N LEU A 414 27.95 11.13 -0.72
CA LEU A 414 26.95 10.96 -1.79
C LEU A 414 27.14 9.64 -2.55
N ASP A 415 28.40 9.30 -2.85
CA ASP A 415 28.80 8.07 -3.54
C ASP A 415 30.27 7.70 -3.21
N SER A 416 30.79 6.67 -3.88
CA SER A 416 32.18 6.20 -3.78
C SER A 416 33.23 7.29 -4.01
N CYS A 417 32.91 8.33 -4.79
CA CYS A 417 33.78 9.44 -5.18
C CYS A 417 33.57 10.75 -4.43
N HIS A 418 32.67 10.80 -3.46
CA HIS A 418 32.50 11.98 -2.59
C HIS A 418 32.90 11.67 -1.14
N GLU A 419 33.40 12.65 -0.41
CA GLU A 419 33.67 12.55 1.04
C GLU A 419 32.42 12.78 1.88
N THR A 420 32.44 12.36 3.15
CA THR A 420 31.41 12.80 4.11
C THR A 420 31.50 14.30 4.30
N SER A 421 30.38 14.99 4.17
CA SER A 421 30.36 16.44 4.01
C SER A 421 29.56 17.15 5.09
N VAL A 422 29.51 18.48 5.00
CA VAL A 422 28.78 19.32 5.95
C VAL A 422 27.53 19.87 5.27
N CYS A 423 26.39 19.82 5.96
CA CYS A 423 25.17 20.45 5.48
C CYS A 423 25.35 21.98 5.39
N ILE A 424 24.98 22.55 4.24
CA ILE A 424 25.08 23.98 3.95
C ILE A 424 23.83 24.67 4.52
N GLN A 425 24.02 25.45 5.58
CA GLN A 425 22.93 26.04 6.37
C GLN A 425 21.98 26.95 5.56
N GLU A 426 22.46 27.55 4.47
CA GLU A 426 21.64 28.37 3.57
C GLU A 426 20.69 27.55 2.67
N THR A 427 21.00 26.29 2.37
CA THR A 427 20.28 25.46 1.39
C THR A 427 19.64 24.21 1.99
N GLY A 428 20.16 23.67 3.09
CA GLY A 428 19.77 22.37 3.66
C GLY A 428 20.32 21.16 2.90
N LEU A 429 21.20 21.40 1.93
CA LEU A 429 21.85 20.38 1.12
C LEU A 429 23.23 20.04 1.68
N CYS A 430 23.62 18.78 1.55
CA CYS A 430 24.98 18.35 1.83
C CYS A 430 25.95 18.96 0.80
N SER A 431 27.14 19.37 1.24
CA SER A 431 28.17 19.88 0.33
C SER A 431 28.75 18.76 -0.54
N GLU A 432 28.93 19.02 -1.84
CA GLU A 432 29.53 18.06 -2.77
C GLU A 432 31.06 18.22 -2.77
N LEU A 433 31.75 17.40 -1.97
CA LEU A 433 33.20 17.36 -1.88
C LEU A 433 33.74 16.11 -2.58
N ALA A 434 34.13 16.26 -3.85
CA ALA A 434 34.73 15.19 -4.63
C ALA A 434 36.10 14.75 -4.06
N LYS A 435 36.36 13.45 -4.11
CA LYS A 435 37.64 12.81 -3.76
C LYS A 435 38.71 13.11 -4.81
N PRO A 436 40.01 12.97 -4.46
CA PRO A 436 41.10 13.23 -5.39
C PRO A 436 41.01 12.40 -6.68
N GLU A 437 41.37 13.00 -7.80
CA GLU A 437 41.49 12.34 -9.11
C GLU A 437 42.31 11.05 -9.01
N GLY A 438 41.82 9.95 -9.56
CA GLY A 438 42.49 8.65 -9.50
C GLY A 438 42.26 7.87 -8.20
N THR A 439 41.44 8.36 -7.26
CA THR A 439 40.98 7.56 -6.12
C THR A 439 40.13 6.40 -6.63
N GLY A 440 40.41 5.17 -6.17
CA GLY A 440 39.65 3.98 -6.55
C GLY A 440 38.21 4.04 -6.05
N CYS A 441 37.27 3.64 -6.91
CA CYS A 441 35.84 3.66 -6.66
C CYS A 441 35.17 2.46 -7.37
N GLU A 442 33.84 2.44 -7.38
CA GLU A 442 33.02 1.53 -8.17
C GLU A 442 31.89 2.39 -8.78
N ASP A 443 31.69 2.35 -10.11
CA ASP A 443 30.65 3.15 -10.78
C ASP A 443 29.31 2.39 -10.94
N ASN A 444 29.24 1.17 -10.38
CA ASN A 444 28.18 0.18 -10.55
C ASN A 444 27.89 -0.21 -12.01
N ASP A 445 28.83 0.06 -12.93
CA ASP A 445 28.82 -0.42 -14.30
C ASP A 445 29.66 -1.70 -14.38
N GLU A 446 29.00 -2.86 -14.31
CA GLU A 446 29.66 -4.16 -14.39
C GLU A 446 30.36 -4.38 -15.75
N CYS A 447 30.18 -3.48 -16.73
CA CYS A 447 30.95 -3.46 -17.97
C CYS A 447 32.26 -2.67 -17.89
N THR A 448 32.70 -2.20 -16.73
CA THR A 448 33.98 -1.47 -16.60
C THR A 448 35.00 -2.22 -15.74
N ILE A 449 36.24 -1.70 -15.72
CA ILE A 449 37.34 -2.14 -14.86
C ILE A 449 38.29 -0.98 -14.51
N GLY A 450 38.85 -1.03 -13.30
CA GLY A 450 39.89 -0.11 -12.84
C GLY A 450 39.35 1.28 -12.50
N ASP A 451 38.15 1.31 -11.92
CA ASP A 451 37.32 2.50 -11.82
C ASP A 451 37.93 3.53 -10.87
N THR A 452 37.96 4.77 -11.34
CA THR A 452 38.59 5.87 -10.61
C THR A 452 37.78 7.14 -10.67
N CYS A 453 37.84 7.92 -9.59
CA CYS A 453 37.19 9.21 -9.51
C CYS A 453 37.84 10.20 -10.48
N ARG A 454 37.00 10.83 -11.30
CA ARG A 454 37.40 11.80 -12.32
C ARG A 454 36.31 12.86 -12.49
N ALA A 455 36.63 14.10 -12.14
CA ALA A 455 35.69 15.23 -12.09
C ALA A 455 34.42 14.91 -11.27
N GLY A 456 34.58 14.27 -10.11
CA GLY A 456 33.50 13.89 -9.19
C GLY A 456 32.77 12.59 -9.55
N ALA A 457 32.70 12.21 -10.83
CA ALA A 457 32.14 10.92 -11.24
C ALA A 457 33.13 9.77 -11.03
N CYS A 458 32.65 8.61 -10.61
CA CYS A 458 33.40 7.36 -10.79
C CYS A 458 33.32 6.94 -12.26
N VAL A 459 34.46 6.58 -12.87
CA VAL A 459 34.52 6.07 -14.25
C VAL A 459 35.53 4.93 -14.38
N GLY A 460 35.06 3.78 -14.86
CA GLY A 460 35.93 2.67 -15.23
C GLY A 460 36.29 2.60 -16.72
N THR A 461 37.21 1.69 -17.06
CA THR A 461 37.59 1.38 -18.45
C THR A 461 36.67 0.29 -19.00
N ALA A 462 35.90 0.59 -20.06
CA ALA A 462 34.93 -0.35 -20.62
C ALA A 462 35.56 -1.66 -21.13
N ARG A 463 34.97 -2.80 -20.74
CA ARG A 463 35.24 -4.17 -21.21
C ARG A 463 34.07 -4.69 -22.07
N SER A 464 34.37 -5.39 -23.16
CA SER A 464 33.36 -6.00 -24.03
C SER A 464 32.77 -7.29 -23.48
N GLU A 465 33.57 -8.03 -22.69
CA GLU A 465 33.23 -9.31 -22.07
C GLU A 465 33.52 -9.22 -20.57
N CYS A 466 32.54 -9.58 -19.75
CA CYS A 466 32.69 -9.77 -18.32
C CYS A 466 33.40 -11.11 -18.04
N PRO A 467 34.25 -11.19 -16.99
CA PRO A 467 34.74 -12.48 -16.50
C PRO A 467 33.56 -13.37 -16.09
N PRO A 468 33.66 -14.71 -16.18
CA PRO A 468 32.59 -15.61 -15.78
C PRO A 468 32.28 -15.45 -14.28
N ALA A 469 30.99 -15.42 -13.91
CA ALA A 469 30.56 -15.25 -12.53
C ALA A 469 31.12 -16.31 -11.56
N ASP A 470 31.27 -17.54 -12.04
CA ASP A 470 31.84 -18.67 -11.30
C ASP A 470 32.45 -19.71 -12.28
N PRO A 471 33.14 -20.76 -11.79
CA PRO A 471 33.72 -21.81 -12.63
C PRO A 471 32.72 -22.58 -13.51
N CYS A 472 31.41 -22.50 -13.26
CA CYS A 472 30.33 -23.12 -14.03
C CYS A 472 29.58 -22.19 -14.99
N HIS A 473 29.93 -20.92 -15.04
CA HIS A 473 29.42 -19.98 -16.03
C HIS A 473 30.49 -19.59 -17.05
N SER A 474 30.06 -19.19 -18.24
CA SER A 474 30.91 -18.63 -19.29
C SER A 474 31.05 -17.11 -19.13
N PRO A 475 32.06 -16.46 -19.74
CA PRO A 475 32.11 -15.01 -19.85
C PRO A 475 30.78 -14.46 -20.40
N ALA A 476 30.25 -13.41 -19.79
CA ALA A 476 29.03 -12.75 -20.24
C ALA A 476 29.37 -11.54 -21.12
N THR A 477 28.57 -11.29 -22.16
CA THR A 477 28.68 -10.05 -22.93
C THR A 477 28.22 -8.86 -22.08
N CYS A 478 28.94 -7.74 -22.11
CA CYS A 478 28.41 -6.49 -21.57
C CYS A 478 27.16 -6.04 -22.33
N GLN A 479 26.07 -5.66 -21.64
CA GLN A 479 24.97 -4.88 -22.19
C GLN A 479 24.38 -3.93 -21.14
N ASN A 480 24.14 -2.66 -21.51
CA ASN A 480 23.43 -1.66 -20.69
C ASN A 480 23.95 -1.53 -19.24
N LYS A 481 25.26 -1.32 -19.09
CA LYS A 481 25.98 -1.19 -17.81
C LYS A 481 25.99 -2.44 -16.91
N LYS A 482 25.53 -3.59 -17.40
CA LYS A 482 25.54 -4.86 -16.68
C LYS A 482 26.17 -5.97 -17.49
N CYS A 483 26.68 -6.97 -16.80
CA CYS A 483 26.97 -8.24 -17.43
C CYS A 483 25.64 -8.90 -17.82
N GLY A 484 25.54 -9.33 -19.08
CA GLY A 484 24.38 -10.09 -19.54
C GLY A 484 24.21 -11.41 -18.78
N SER A 485 23.12 -12.12 -19.04
CA SER A 485 22.89 -13.43 -18.41
C SER A 485 24.06 -14.37 -18.67
N TYR A 486 24.77 -14.69 -17.58
CA TYR A 486 25.90 -15.61 -17.61
C TYR A 486 25.46 -16.97 -18.16
N ALA A 487 26.03 -17.37 -19.30
CA ALA A 487 25.66 -18.63 -19.93
C ALA A 487 26.24 -19.81 -19.15
N GLN A 488 25.37 -20.67 -18.61
CA GLN A 488 25.77 -21.90 -17.93
C GLN A 488 26.64 -22.75 -18.86
N LYS A 489 27.80 -23.18 -18.36
CA LYS A 489 28.58 -24.24 -19.00
C LYS A 489 27.77 -25.54 -18.95
N PRO A 490 27.94 -26.47 -19.90
CA PRO A 490 27.20 -27.73 -19.92
C PRO A 490 27.30 -28.47 -18.58
N ASP A 491 26.21 -29.13 -18.18
CA ASP A 491 26.24 -30.04 -17.03
C ASP A 491 27.36 -31.09 -17.20
N TYR A 492 27.98 -31.48 -16.10
CA TYR A 492 29.20 -32.32 -16.05
C TYR A 492 30.48 -31.67 -16.60
N THR A 493 30.48 -30.37 -16.91
CA THR A 493 31.74 -29.62 -17.08
C THR A 493 32.49 -29.61 -15.73
N PRO A 494 33.80 -29.98 -15.69
CA PRO A 494 34.59 -29.93 -14.48
C PRO A 494 34.70 -28.51 -13.93
N CYS A 495 34.54 -28.37 -12.62
CA CYS A 495 34.66 -27.11 -11.90
C CYS A 495 35.41 -27.32 -10.57
N ASP A 496 35.37 -26.32 -9.70
CA ASP A 496 35.90 -26.32 -8.34
C ASP A 496 34.94 -25.42 -7.55
N ASP A 497 34.30 -25.93 -6.49
CA ASP A 497 33.35 -25.14 -5.68
C ASP A 497 34.03 -24.35 -4.55
N GLY A 498 35.37 -24.33 -4.52
CA GLY A 498 36.18 -23.59 -3.57
C GLY A 498 36.33 -24.27 -2.21
N THR A 499 35.76 -25.46 -2.02
CA THR A 499 35.97 -26.29 -0.82
C THR A 499 36.71 -27.57 -1.16
N LEU A 500 37.72 -27.92 -0.37
CA LEU A 500 38.39 -29.22 -0.49
C LEU A 500 37.60 -30.36 0.18
N CYS A 501 36.40 -30.08 0.68
CA CYS A 501 35.46 -31.04 1.27
C CYS A 501 34.39 -31.50 0.26
N THR A 502 34.71 -31.38 -1.02
CA THR A 502 33.90 -31.76 -2.17
C THR A 502 34.82 -32.42 -3.20
N THR A 503 34.31 -33.41 -3.94
CA THR A 503 35.11 -34.18 -4.92
C THR A 503 34.32 -34.53 -6.16
N GLY A 504 34.98 -34.57 -7.32
CA GLY A 504 34.33 -34.84 -8.60
C GLY A 504 33.50 -33.65 -9.12
N ASP A 505 33.82 -32.46 -8.64
CA ASP A 505 33.11 -31.20 -8.80
C ASP A 505 32.70 -30.92 -10.25
N ALA A 506 31.40 -30.86 -10.44
CA ALA A 506 30.76 -30.77 -11.74
C ALA A 506 29.68 -29.68 -11.75
N CYS A 507 29.56 -29.01 -12.89
CA CYS A 507 28.45 -28.10 -13.11
C CYS A 507 27.13 -28.89 -13.18
N LEU A 508 26.15 -28.47 -12.38
CA LEU A 508 24.81 -29.05 -12.30
C LEU A 508 23.77 -27.95 -12.14
N ARG A 509 23.14 -27.58 -13.27
CA ARG A 509 22.17 -26.47 -13.42
C ARG A 509 22.76 -25.11 -13.03
N GLY A 510 24.00 -24.85 -13.45
CA GLY A 510 24.74 -23.61 -13.24
C GLY A 510 25.51 -23.50 -11.92
N SER A 511 25.20 -24.30 -10.90
CA SER A 511 26.04 -24.39 -9.71
C SER A 511 27.17 -25.38 -9.93
N CYS A 512 28.39 -25.06 -9.47
CA CYS A 512 29.39 -26.09 -9.21
C CYS A 512 28.96 -26.93 -7.99
N LYS A 513 29.01 -28.25 -8.10
CA LYS A 513 28.61 -29.18 -7.03
C LYS A 513 29.51 -30.42 -7.05
N GLY A 514 30.33 -30.59 -6.02
CA GLY A 514 31.01 -31.86 -5.76
C GLY A 514 30.13 -32.91 -5.05
N ALA A 515 30.58 -34.16 -5.08
CA ALA A 515 30.18 -35.16 -4.10
C ALA A 515 30.87 -34.83 -2.77
N ALA A 516 30.08 -34.52 -1.74
CA ALA A 516 30.61 -34.08 -0.44
C ALA A 516 31.51 -35.15 0.21
N VAL A 517 32.65 -34.70 0.77
CA VAL A 517 33.57 -35.53 1.56
C VAL A 517 32.91 -35.85 2.89
N VAL A 518 32.17 -36.96 2.91
CA VAL A 518 31.60 -37.53 4.13
C VAL A 518 32.75 -38.01 5.01
N CYS A 519 32.95 -37.35 6.15
CA CYS A 519 33.86 -37.83 7.19
C CYS A 519 33.27 -39.06 7.88
N THR A 520 33.46 -40.21 7.25
CA THR A 520 33.05 -41.51 7.76
C THR A 520 33.82 -41.85 9.03
N VAL A 521 33.10 -41.98 10.14
CA VAL A 521 33.62 -42.67 11.32
C VAL A 521 33.75 -44.16 11.00
N PRO A 522 34.79 -44.87 11.49
CA PRO A 522 34.96 -46.29 11.21
C PRO A 522 33.82 -47.19 11.72
N ASN A 523 33.09 -46.75 12.75
CA ASN A 523 31.89 -47.37 13.33
C ASN A 523 31.34 -46.46 14.46
N ASP A 524 30.30 -46.93 15.14
CA ASP A 524 29.64 -46.27 16.27
C ASP A 524 30.48 -46.14 17.56
N CYS A 525 31.77 -46.48 17.54
CA CYS A 525 32.69 -46.22 18.65
C CYS A 525 33.57 -44.99 18.44
N TYR A 526 33.22 -44.15 17.46
CA TYR A 526 33.82 -42.83 17.26
C TYR A 526 32.75 -41.74 17.17
N VAL A 527 33.16 -40.50 17.40
CA VAL A 527 32.34 -39.29 17.23
C VAL A 527 32.56 -38.73 15.82
N THR A 528 31.47 -38.39 15.13
CA THR A 528 31.52 -37.79 13.78
C THR A 528 32.14 -36.39 13.83
N SER A 529 33.10 -36.16 12.93
CA SER A 529 33.75 -34.86 12.73
C SER A 529 33.26 -34.21 11.43
N THR A 530 33.23 -32.88 11.38
CA THR A 530 32.94 -32.14 10.14
C THR A 530 34.23 -31.97 9.32
N CYS A 531 34.15 -32.08 7.99
CA CYS A 531 35.29 -31.85 7.12
C CYS A 531 35.74 -30.38 7.18
N ASN A 532 37.06 -30.13 7.19
CA ASN A 532 37.62 -28.77 7.19
C ASN A 532 37.74 -28.24 5.76
N ALA A 533 36.81 -27.36 5.35
CA ALA A 533 36.68 -26.80 3.99
C ALA A 533 37.98 -26.24 3.40
N ALA A 534 38.86 -25.67 4.22
CA ALA A 534 40.12 -25.06 3.79
C ALA A 534 41.29 -26.07 3.59
N THR A 535 41.09 -27.35 3.90
CA THR A 535 42.14 -28.39 3.83
C THR A 535 41.67 -29.72 3.26
N GLY A 536 40.35 -29.98 3.21
CA GLY A 536 39.76 -31.25 2.76
C GLY A 536 39.98 -32.41 3.71
N THR A 537 40.69 -32.19 4.83
CA THR A 537 40.97 -33.24 5.81
C THR A 537 39.85 -33.32 6.83
N CYS A 538 39.29 -34.52 6.99
CA CYS A 538 38.56 -34.88 8.19
C CYS A 538 39.51 -34.88 9.41
N PRO A 539 39.16 -34.24 10.53
CA PRO A 539 39.87 -34.40 11.80
C PRO A 539 39.88 -35.87 12.24
N GLU A 540 40.94 -36.33 12.93
CA GLU A 540 41.03 -37.71 13.40
C GLU A 540 39.81 -38.09 14.26
N PRO A 541 39.12 -39.22 13.97
CA PRO A 541 37.92 -39.64 14.71
C PRO A 541 38.19 -39.84 16.21
N VAL A 542 37.45 -39.12 17.06
CA VAL A 542 37.57 -39.22 18.52
C VAL A 542 36.86 -40.47 19.01
N LEU A 543 37.57 -41.34 19.72
CA LEU A 543 37.03 -42.55 20.34
C LEU A 543 35.94 -42.22 21.39
N ARG A 544 34.82 -42.95 21.35
CA ARG A 544 33.87 -43.03 22.46
C ARG A 544 34.48 -43.88 23.60
N PRO A 545 34.05 -43.71 24.87
CA PRO A 545 34.61 -44.47 25.99
C PRO A 545 34.49 -45.99 25.85
N GLU A 546 35.44 -46.74 26.43
CA GLU A 546 35.33 -48.19 26.58
C GLU A 546 34.02 -48.57 27.29
N GLY A 547 33.28 -49.53 26.74
CA GLY A 547 31.98 -49.93 27.26
C GLY A 547 30.82 -48.97 26.92
N ALA A 548 31.03 -47.95 26.08
CA ALA A 548 29.93 -47.20 25.49
C ALA A 548 29.07 -48.14 24.61
N THR A 549 27.74 -47.96 24.67
CA THR A 549 26.79 -48.69 23.83
C THR A 549 26.95 -48.30 22.37
N CYS A 550 26.92 -49.30 21.49
CA CYS A 550 26.90 -49.16 20.04
C CYS A 550 25.93 -50.20 19.47
N ASP A 551 25.85 -50.31 18.14
CA ASP A 551 25.07 -51.34 17.45
C ASP A 551 25.94 -51.87 16.29
N ASP A 552 26.36 -53.15 16.32
CA ASP A 552 27.12 -53.76 15.22
C ASP A 552 26.23 -54.20 14.04
N HIS A 553 24.93 -53.87 14.11
CA HIS A 553 23.88 -54.07 13.11
C HIS A 553 23.69 -55.54 12.69
N ASN A 554 24.25 -56.47 13.46
CA ASN A 554 24.24 -57.88 13.18
C ASN A 554 23.29 -58.61 14.16
N PRO A 555 22.13 -59.11 13.71
CA PRO A 555 21.11 -59.68 14.59
C PRO A 555 21.53 -61.01 15.27
N CYS A 556 22.72 -61.51 14.95
CA CYS A 556 23.34 -62.69 15.54
C CYS A 556 24.24 -62.35 16.76
N THR A 557 24.40 -61.07 17.10
CA THR A 557 25.15 -60.53 18.23
C THR A 557 24.23 -59.76 19.20
N LYS A 558 24.68 -59.52 20.43
CA LYS A 558 23.99 -58.70 21.43
C LYS A 558 24.94 -58.11 22.47
N GLU A 559 24.43 -57.20 23.31
CA GLU A 559 25.20 -56.51 24.37
C GLU A 559 26.40 -55.73 23.82
N ASP A 560 26.17 -55.15 22.64
CA ASP A 560 27.10 -54.43 21.78
C ASP A 560 27.78 -53.25 22.48
N ALA A 561 29.09 -53.39 22.66
CA ALA A 561 29.90 -52.45 23.40
C ALA A 561 31.16 -52.04 22.63
N CYS A 562 31.55 -50.79 22.83
CA CYS A 562 32.78 -50.24 22.27
C CYS A 562 34.00 -50.78 23.00
N HIS A 563 34.84 -51.52 22.28
CA HIS A 563 36.12 -52.01 22.75
C HIS A 563 37.24 -51.66 21.77
N THR A 564 38.18 -50.82 22.20
CA THR A 564 39.34 -50.35 21.42
C THR A 564 38.99 -49.75 20.05
N GLY A 565 37.87 -49.03 19.95
CA GLY A 565 37.41 -48.43 18.68
C GLY A 565 36.74 -49.41 17.72
N GLN A 566 36.28 -50.56 18.21
CA GLN A 566 35.40 -51.45 17.45
C GLN A 566 34.13 -51.69 18.27
N CYS A 567 32.98 -51.54 17.61
CA CYS A 567 31.75 -52.10 18.16
C CYS A 567 31.83 -53.61 18.04
N ARG A 568 31.54 -54.32 19.14
CA ARG A 568 31.49 -55.78 19.17
C ARG A 568 30.40 -56.23 20.14
N GLY A 569 29.36 -56.86 19.62
CA GLY A 569 28.47 -57.67 20.40
C GLY A 569 29.10 -59.00 20.82
N VAL A 570 28.49 -59.61 21.82
CA VAL A 570 28.69 -61.02 22.19
C VAL A 570 27.76 -61.86 21.32
N VAL A 571 28.30 -62.89 20.65
CA VAL A 571 27.49 -63.80 19.81
C VAL A 571 26.31 -64.34 20.61
N ASP A 572 25.08 -64.17 20.12
CA ASP A 572 23.90 -64.66 20.82
C ASP A 572 23.54 -66.09 20.40
N PRO A 573 23.76 -67.12 21.23
CA PRO A 573 23.40 -68.49 20.91
C PRO A 573 21.88 -68.74 20.80
N SER A 574 21.03 -67.73 21.08
CA SER A 574 19.60 -67.78 20.80
C SER A 574 19.25 -67.60 19.32
N VAL A 575 20.09 -66.89 18.54
CA VAL A 575 19.78 -66.51 17.16
C VAL A 575 20.62 -67.34 16.18
N THR A 576 19.94 -68.12 15.35
CA THR A 576 20.56 -68.99 14.34
C THR A 576 20.21 -68.63 12.90
N VAL A 577 19.27 -67.69 12.71
CA VAL A 577 18.70 -67.26 11.42
C VAL A 577 18.63 -65.73 11.45
N CYS A 578 18.94 -65.08 10.33
CA CYS A 578 18.87 -63.63 10.16
C CYS A 578 17.96 -63.25 8.98
N PRO A 579 17.27 -62.10 9.02
CA PRO A 579 16.32 -61.69 7.99
C PRO A 579 16.98 -61.38 6.64
N ALA A 580 16.22 -61.51 5.57
CA ALA A 580 16.65 -61.14 4.22
C ALA A 580 16.88 -59.61 4.10
N PRO A 581 18.05 -59.13 3.61
CA PRO A 581 18.35 -57.71 3.48
C PRO A 581 17.37 -56.90 2.61
N ASN A 582 16.83 -57.49 1.55
CA ASN A 582 15.78 -56.88 0.73
C ASN A 582 14.90 -57.95 0.06
N VAL A 583 13.89 -57.54 -0.72
CA VAL A 583 12.94 -58.46 -1.40
C VAL A 583 13.59 -59.46 -2.38
N CYS A 584 14.81 -59.17 -2.83
CA CYS A 584 15.65 -59.97 -3.73
C CYS A 584 16.76 -60.76 -3.01
N HIS A 585 16.70 -60.89 -1.68
CA HIS A 585 17.47 -61.86 -0.89
C HIS A 585 16.56 -62.85 -0.17
N ASP A 586 17.09 -64.02 0.19
CA ASP A 586 16.46 -65.00 1.09
C ASP A 586 16.96 -64.83 2.54
N GLU A 587 16.30 -65.47 3.50
CA GLU A 587 16.73 -65.48 4.91
C GLU A 587 18.11 -66.16 5.05
N GLY A 588 18.96 -65.57 5.89
CA GLY A 588 20.33 -66.02 6.12
C GLY A 588 20.50 -66.85 7.39
N THR A 589 21.70 -67.40 7.57
CA THR A 589 22.08 -68.13 8.80
C THR A 589 23.18 -67.41 9.56
N CYS A 590 23.14 -67.50 10.89
CA CYS A 590 24.19 -66.96 11.75
C CYS A 590 25.37 -67.93 11.83
N SER A 591 26.56 -67.46 11.45
CA SER A 591 27.82 -68.18 11.60
C SER A 591 28.18 -68.38 13.09
N PRO A 592 28.95 -69.43 13.45
CA PRO A 592 29.59 -69.54 14.77
C PRO A 592 30.52 -68.37 15.14
N THR A 593 30.90 -67.52 14.17
CA THR A 593 31.64 -66.26 14.38
C THR A 593 30.74 -65.03 14.57
N GLY A 594 29.42 -65.20 14.47
CA GLY A 594 28.43 -64.13 14.52
C GLY A 594 27.93 -63.65 13.15
N GLU A 595 28.64 -63.86 12.04
CA GLU A 595 28.26 -63.30 10.73
C GLU A 595 26.91 -63.81 10.18
N CYS A 596 26.02 -62.90 9.76
CA CYS A 596 24.80 -63.22 9.01
C CYS A 596 25.09 -63.48 7.52
N LEU A 597 24.73 -64.68 7.02
CA LEU A 597 24.97 -65.11 5.63
C LEU A 597 23.66 -65.28 4.86
N ALA A 598 23.18 -64.22 4.20
CA ALA A 598 21.91 -64.16 3.46
C ALA A 598 22.06 -64.37 1.93
N PRO A 599 21.44 -65.41 1.33
CA PRO A 599 21.54 -65.67 -0.11
C PRO A 599 20.88 -64.60 -1.00
N LEU A 600 21.39 -64.42 -2.21
CA LEU A 600 20.72 -63.71 -3.30
C LEU A 600 19.62 -64.59 -3.92
N LYS A 601 18.44 -64.02 -4.17
CA LYS A 601 17.42 -64.67 -5.03
C LYS A 601 17.86 -64.60 -6.49
N VAL A 602 17.39 -65.56 -7.28
CA VAL A 602 17.77 -65.71 -8.69
C VAL A 602 17.28 -64.52 -9.53
N ASP A 603 18.15 -63.97 -10.37
CA ASP A 603 17.79 -62.96 -11.37
C ASP A 603 16.56 -63.38 -12.20
N GLY A 604 15.62 -62.46 -12.35
CA GLY A 604 14.31 -62.71 -12.96
C GLY A 604 13.20 -63.11 -11.97
N THR A 605 13.52 -63.35 -10.69
CA THR A 605 12.51 -63.55 -9.62
C THR A 605 11.59 -62.32 -9.53
N VAL A 606 10.27 -62.51 -9.46
CA VAL A 606 9.31 -61.40 -9.33
C VAL A 606 9.47 -60.75 -7.95
N CYS A 607 9.52 -59.42 -7.92
CA CYS A 607 9.72 -58.61 -6.72
C CYS A 607 8.74 -57.44 -6.69
N ASP A 608 8.54 -56.84 -5.52
CA ASP A 608 7.86 -55.54 -5.42
C ASP A 608 8.59 -54.62 -4.43
N ASN A 609 8.93 -53.43 -4.90
CA ASN A 609 9.55 -52.33 -4.16
C ASN A 609 8.59 -51.12 -4.00
N GLY A 610 7.29 -51.30 -4.19
CA GLY A 610 6.27 -50.28 -4.01
C GLY A 610 6.11 -49.26 -5.16
N ASN A 611 7.10 -49.11 -6.06
CA ASN A 611 7.03 -48.16 -7.19
C ASN A 611 5.92 -48.54 -8.21
N LYS A 612 4.78 -47.85 -8.20
CA LYS A 612 3.60 -48.15 -9.03
C LYS A 612 3.72 -47.68 -10.48
N CYS A 613 4.77 -46.91 -10.83
CA CYS A 613 5.07 -46.56 -12.22
C CYS A 613 5.90 -47.63 -12.95
N LEU A 614 6.35 -48.69 -12.25
CA LEU A 614 7.05 -49.83 -12.84
C LEU A 614 6.17 -51.08 -12.87
N SER A 615 5.93 -51.59 -14.07
CA SER A 615 5.29 -52.88 -14.35
C SER A 615 6.33 -54.00 -14.56
N ASN A 616 5.91 -55.27 -14.55
CA ASN A 616 6.76 -56.44 -14.84
C ASN A 616 8.04 -56.55 -13.96
N LYS A 617 7.96 -56.11 -12.70
CA LYS A 617 9.08 -56.00 -11.76
C LYS A 617 9.78 -57.34 -11.49
N LYS A 618 11.12 -57.34 -11.56
CA LYS A 618 11.98 -58.52 -11.32
C LYS A 618 13.31 -58.13 -10.67
N CYS A 619 13.85 -59.05 -9.89
CA CYS A 619 15.19 -58.98 -9.34
C CYS A 619 16.25 -59.03 -10.46
N SER A 620 17.26 -58.16 -10.40
CA SER A 620 18.52 -58.34 -11.11
C SER A 620 19.68 -57.82 -10.27
N MET A 621 20.70 -58.66 -10.06
CA MET A 621 21.86 -58.41 -9.18
C MET A 621 21.49 -57.92 -7.77
N GLY A 622 20.38 -58.43 -7.21
CA GLY A 622 19.88 -58.06 -5.88
C GLY A 622 18.93 -56.85 -5.84
N GLU A 623 18.65 -56.21 -6.98
CA GLU A 623 17.79 -55.01 -7.07
C GLU A 623 16.49 -55.22 -7.87
N CYS A 624 15.44 -54.47 -7.54
CA CYS A 624 14.09 -54.69 -8.10
C CYS A 624 13.74 -53.70 -9.24
N VAL A 625 13.79 -54.17 -10.50
CA VAL A 625 13.68 -53.35 -11.72
C VAL A 625 12.49 -53.73 -12.62
N GLY A 626 11.96 -52.79 -13.42
CA GLY A 626 10.75 -53.02 -14.23
C GLY A 626 10.55 -52.01 -15.38
N THR A 627 9.41 -52.10 -16.07
CA THR A 627 9.05 -51.30 -17.26
C THR A 627 8.15 -50.11 -16.90
N ALA A 628 8.53 -48.90 -17.31
CA ALA A 628 7.81 -47.66 -17.00
C ALA A 628 6.39 -47.60 -17.60
N LYS A 629 5.51 -46.84 -16.94
CA LYS A 629 4.12 -46.55 -17.36
C LYS A 629 4.05 -45.31 -18.25
N ASP A 630 3.29 -45.42 -19.35
CA ASP A 630 2.91 -44.33 -20.25
C ASP A 630 1.70 -43.53 -19.70
N CYS A 631 1.64 -42.24 -20.03
CA CYS A 631 0.65 -41.27 -19.55
C CYS A 631 0.02 -40.38 -20.65
N GLY A 632 0.43 -40.50 -21.92
CA GLY A 632 -0.21 -39.78 -23.04
C GLY A 632 0.12 -38.28 -23.17
N THR A 633 -0.72 -37.56 -23.92
CA THR A 633 -0.50 -36.17 -24.38
C THR A 633 -1.73 -35.29 -24.10
N SER A 634 -1.53 -34.00 -23.84
CA SER A 634 -2.60 -33.03 -23.53
C SER A 634 -3.08 -32.22 -24.74
N ASP A 635 -4.30 -31.69 -24.63
CA ASP A 635 -4.89 -30.77 -25.63
C ASP A 635 -4.31 -29.34 -25.56
N SER A 636 -3.78 -28.91 -24.40
CA SER A 636 -3.04 -27.64 -24.30
C SER A 636 -1.72 -27.72 -25.10
N PRO A 637 -1.37 -26.68 -25.90
CA PRO A 637 -0.08 -26.62 -26.57
C PRO A 637 1.10 -26.53 -25.60
N CYS A 638 0.86 -26.20 -24.32
CA CYS A 638 1.88 -25.91 -23.31
C CYS A 638 1.90 -26.87 -22.11
N SER A 639 1.27 -28.06 -22.21
CA SER A 639 1.27 -29.07 -21.14
C SER A 639 1.75 -30.47 -21.61
N GLU A 640 2.16 -31.33 -20.68
CA GLU A 640 2.43 -32.75 -20.88
C GLU A 640 2.10 -33.57 -19.62
N PHE A 641 2.25 -34.90 -19.64
CA PHE A 641 1.92 -35.78 -18.50
C PHE A 641 3.11 -36.62 -18.00
N GLU A 642 3.16 -36.90 -16.70
CA GLU A 642 4.16 -37.79 -16.08
C GLU A 642 3.58 -38.69 -14.97
N CYS A 643 4.28 -39.79 -14.63
CA CYS A 643 3.82 -40.79 -13.66
C CYS A 643 4.48 -40.63 -12.27
N LEU A 644 3.67 -40.53 -11.21
CA LEU A 644 4.12 -40.44 -9.82
C LEU A 644 4.44 -41.82 -9.19
N PRO A 645 5.70 -42.14 -8.80
CA PRO A 645 6.09 -43.48 -8.36
C PRO A 645 5.29 -44.08 -7.19
N ALA A 646 4.81 -43.26 -6.25
CA ALA A 646 4.09 -43.75 -5.06
C ALA A 646 2.59 -44.00 -5.30
N SER A 647 1.95 -43.29 -6.23
CA SER A 647 0.51 -43.43 -6.53
C SER A 647 0.26 -44.22 -7.83
N GLY A 648 1.18 -44.16 -8.79
CA GLY A 648 1.00 -44.69 -10.14
C GLY A 648 0.04 -43.86 -11.00
N GLN A 649 -0.37 -42.68 -10.52
CA GLN A 649 -1.22 -41.75 -11.27
C GLN A 649 -0.38 -40.94 -12.27
N CYS A 650 -1.03 -40.57 -13.37
CA CYS A 650 -0.50 -39.63 -14.33
C CYS A 650 -0.96 -38.22 -13.95
N GLN A 651 -0.03 -37.29 -13.75
CA GLN A 651 -0.32 -35.88 -13.47
C GLN A 651 0.03 -35.02 -14.69
N MET A 652 -0.74 -33.96 -14.93
CA MET A 652 -0.38 -32.94 -15.92
C MET A 652 0.69 -32.02 -15.32
N LYS A 653 1.63 -31.58 -16.15
CA LYS A 653 2.60 -30.53 -15.84
C LYS A 653 2.77 -29.59 -17.05
N PRO A 654 3.32 -28.38 -16.87
CA PRO A 654 3.74 -27.56 -18.00
C PRO A 654 4.78 -28.27 -18.86
N LYS A 655 4.81 -27.98 -20.16
CA LYS A 655 5.99 -28.24 -21.00
C LYS A 655 7.15 -27.36 -20.55
N ALA A 656 8.34 -27.66 -21.08
CA ALA A 656 9.50 -26.80 -20.89
C ALA A 656 9.19 -25.35 -21.28
N GLU A 657 9.52 -24.43 -20.37
CA GLU A 657 9.47 -22.99 -20.55
C GLU A 657 10.19 -22.57 -21.84
N GLY A 658 9.56 -21.69 -22.64
CA GLY A 658 10.06 -21.30 -23.96
C GLY A 658 9.78 -22.28 -25.12
N ALA A 659 8.99 -23.36 -24.89
CA ALA A 659 8.54 -24.22 -25.99
C ALA A 659 7.65 -23.43 -26.98
N PRO A 660 7.85 -23.52 -28.31
CA PRO A 660 7.01 -22.83 -29.29
C PRO A 660 5.55 -23.25 -29.20
N CYS A 661 4.63 -22.29 -29.26
CA CYS A 661 3.19 -22.53 -29.15
C CYS A 661 2.38 -21.78 -30.20
N VAL A 662 1.15 -22.22 -30.40
CA VAL A 662 0.11 -21.52 -31.17
C VAL A 662 -1.21 -21.70 -30.44
N SER A 663 -1.90 -20.59 -30.15
CA SER A 663 -3.29 -20.58 -29.67
C SER A 663 -4.16 -19.79 -30.64
N GLU A 664 -5.46 -20.08 -30.65
CA GLU A 664 -6.45 -19.35 -31.46
C GLU A 664 -6.76 -17.95 -30.87
N ASP A 665 -6.40 -17.72 -29.60
CA ASP A 665 -6.63 -16.45 -28.87
C ASP A 665 -5.57 -15.36 -29.12
N LEU A 666 -4.45 -15.70 -29.76
CA LEU A 666 -3.36 -14.74 -30.05
C LEU A 666 -3.80 -13.73 -31.12
N SER A 667 -3.56 -12.44 -30.88
CA SER A 667 -3.95 -11.39 -31.81
C SER A 667 -2.92 -11.20 -32.94
N PRO A 668 -3.30 -10.62 -34.10
CA PRO A 668 -2.37 -10.18 -35.14
C PRO A 668 -1.33 -9.11 -34.74
N CYS A 669 -1.33 -8.70 -33.47
CA CYS A 669 -0.33 -7.82 -32.85
C CYS A 669 0.60 -8.55 -31.87
N ASP A 670 0.52 -9.87 -31.75
CA ASP A 670 1.39 -10.68 -30.89
C ASP A 670 2.28 -11.56 -31.79
N VAL A 671 3.59 -11.65 -31.49
CA VAL A 671 4.58 -12.36 -32.33
C VAL A 671 5.40 -13.38 -31.54
N ASP A 672 6.04 -14.32 -32.26
CA ASP A 672 7.03 -15.28 -31.75
C ASP A 672 6.60 -16.05 -30.47
N ALA A 673 5.33 -16.48 -30.45
CA ALA A 673 4.68 -17.00 -29.25
C ALA A 673 5.28 -18.31 -28.71
N ILE A 674 5.44 -18.34 -27.38
CA ILE A 674 6.05 -19.41 -26.60
C ILE A 674 5.22 -19.74 -25.35
N CYS A 675 5.43 -20.94 -24.82
CA CYS A 675 4.89 -21.35 -23.54
C CYS A 675 5.61 -20.62 -22.40
N HIS A 676 4.91 -19.71 -21.74
CA HIS A 676 5.33 -19.03 -20.51
C HIS A 676 4.38 -19.40 -19.37
N LEU A 677 4.91 -19.98 -18.29
CA LEU A 677 4.12 -20.42 -17.13
C LEU A 677 2.92 -21.33 -17.47
N GLY A 678 3.03 -22.11 -18.55
CA GLY A 678 1.96 -23.00 -19.06
C GLY A 678 0.91 -22.34 -19.94
N LEU A 679 0.96 -21.02 -20.14
CA LEU A 679 0.13 -20.27 -21.09
C LEU A 679 0.90 -20.00 -22.39
N CYS A 680 0.19 -19.87 -23.50
CA CYS A 680 0.78 -19.47 -24.78
C CYS A 680 0.75 -17.94 -24.91
N GLN A 681 1.91 -17.29 -24.87
CA GLN A 681 2.06 -15.83 -24.89
C GLN A 681 3.02 -15.41 -26.01
N GLY A 682 2.76 -14.25 -26.64
CA GLY A 682 3.59 -13.68 -27.69
C GLY A 682 3.88 -12.20 -27.46
N ASP A 683 4.99 -11.73 -28.01
CA ASP A 683 5.51 -10.37 -27.77
C ASP A 683 4.68 -9.28 -28.49
N PRO A 684 4.50 -8.10 -27.89
CA PRO A 684 3.81 -6.98 -28.54
C PRO A 684 4.55 -6.49 -29.79
N LYS A 685 3.89 -6.61 -30.95
CA LYS A 685 4.42 -6.24 -32.26
C LYS A 685 4.87 -4.76 -32.30
N PRO A 686 6.16 -4.47 -32.53
CA PRO A 686 6.70 -3.13 -32.43
C PRO A 686 6.22 -2.23 -33.57
N CYS A 687 5.86 -0.99 -33.20
CA CYS A 687 5.40 0.06 -34.11
C CYS A 687 6.28 1.31 -33.98
N PRO A 688 7.50 1.31 -34.56
CA PRO A 688 8.45 2.41 -34.43
C PRO A 688 7.91 3.72 -35.02
N ALA A 689 8.46 4.85 -34.55
CA ALA A 689 8.09 6.18 -35.03
C ALA A 689 8.25 6.33 -36.55
N LEU A 690 7.39 7.14 -37.18
CA LEU A 690 7.45 7.41 -38.62
C LEU A 690 8.73 8.15 -39.04
N ASP A 691 9.13 9.12 -38.23
CA ASP A 691 10.30 9.97 -38.42
C ASP A 691 10.72 10.63 -37.09
N GLU A 692 11.75 11.47 -37.12
CA GLU A 692 12.30 12.17 -35.96
C GLU A 692 11.33 13.13 -35.27
N CYS A 693 10.24 13.56 -35.92
CA CYS A 693 9.24 14.49 -35.39
C CYS A 693 7.93 13.80 -34.96
N HIS A 694 7.87 12.48 -35.03
CA HIS A 694 6.76 11.66 -34.54
C HIS A 694 7.18 10.76 -33.36
N THR A 695 6.22 10.33 -32.55
CA THR A 695 6.41 9.27 -31.55
C THR A 695 6.21 7.89 -32.16
N SER A 696 6.61 6.83 -31.46
CA SER A 696 6.16 5.46 -31.75
C SER A 696 4.63 5.39 -31.79
N GLY A 697 4.11 4.52 -32.65
CA GLY A 697 2.67 4.28 -32.82
C GLY A 697 2.21 3.01 -32.09
N SER A 698 0.93 2.70 -32.24
CA SER A 698 0.30 1.53 -31.63
C SER A 698 -0.16 0.51 -32.69
N CYS A 699 -0.05 -0.78 -32.37
CA CYS A 699 -0.55 -1.85 -33.23
C CYS A 699 -2.07 -2.03 -33.05
N ASN A 700 -2.81 -2.03 -34.16
CA ASN A 700 -4.25 -2.28 -34.16
C ASN A 700 -4.55 -3.78 -34.04
N ARG A 701 -4.98 -4.23 -32.85
CA ARG A 701 -5.25 -5.65 -32.52
C ARG A 701 -6.22 -6.38 -33.44
N MET A 702 -7.05 -5.69 -34.25
CA MET A 702 -7.93 -6.36 -35.22
C MET A 702 -7.31 -6.59 -36.60
N ASN A 703 -6.14 -6.02 -36.91
CA ASN A 703 -5.52 -6.16 -38.25
C ASN A 703 -3.99 -6.13 -38.30
N GLY A 704 -3.30 -6.00 -37.16
CA GLY A 704 -1.85 -6.09 -37.07
C GLY A 704 -1.08 -4.92 -37.70
N LYS A 705 -1.74 -3.78 -37.97
CA LYS A 705 -1.11 -2.59 -38.56
C LYS A 705 -0.82 -1.51 -37.52
N CYS A 706 0.33 -0.86 -37.68
CA CYS A 706 0.74 0.28 -36.87
C CYS A 706 0.02 1.57 -37.30
N GLY A 707 -0.33 2.41 -36.33
CA GLY A 707 -0.96 3.72 -36.55
C GLY A 707 -0.95 4.57 -35.28
N ALA A 708 -1.75 5.64 -35.26
CA ALA A 708 -1.90 6.55 -34.12
C ALA A 708 -0.57 7.15 -33.59
N TYR A 709 0.36 7.45 -34.49
CA TYR A 709 1.61 8.15 -34.18
C TYR A 709 1.32 9.55 -33.65
N GLY A 710 1.90 9.90 -32.50
CA GLY A 710 1.87 11.24 -31.94
C GLY A 710 2.83 12.18 -32.67
N VAL A 711 2.55 13.49 -32.62
CA VAL A 711 3.43 14.55 -33.11
C VAL A 711 4.23 15.12 -31.95
N LYS A 712 5.56 15.29 -32.12
CA LYS A 712 6.42 15.93 -31.11
C LYS A 712 6.21 17.45 -31.11
N GLU A 713 6.47 18.08 -29.96
CA GLU A 713 6.26 19.51 -29.75
C GLU A 713 7.10 20.39 -30.70
N ASP A 714 6.52 21.53 -31.09
CA ASP A 714 7.19 22.57 -31.88
C ASP A 714 8.47 23.04 -31.16
N GLY A 715 9.62 22.88 -31.81
CA GLY A 715 10.94 23.16 -31.23
C GLY A 715 11.76 21.92 -30.87
N SER A 716 11.16 20.72 -30.83
CA SER A 716 11.90 19.46 -30.62
C SER A 716 13.04 19.31 -31.62
N PRO A 717 14.26 18.89 -31.23
CA PRO A 717 15.39 18.79 -32.14
C PRO A 717 15.20 17.67 -33.18
N CYS A 718 15.64 17.94 -34.41
CA CYS A 718 15.73 16.98 -35.51
C CYS A 718 17.01 17.24 -36.32
N THR A 719 17.40 16.33 -37.20
CA THR A 719 18.68 16.35 -37.93
C THR A 719 18.80 17.60 -38.80
N GLY A 720 19.56 18.58 -38.31
CA GLY A 720 19.79 19.88 -38.96
C GLY A 720 18.71 20.94 -38.71
N GLY A 721 17.82 20.76 -37.73
CA GLY A 721 16.69 21.67 -37.52
C GLY A 721 15.87 21.43 -36.25
N SER A 722 14.64 21.93 -36.27
CA SER A 722 13.65 21.73 -35.21
C SER A 722 12.29 21.34 -35.80
N CYS A 723 11.59 20.41 -35.14
CA CYS A 723 10.24 19.99 -35.49
C CYS A 723 9.25 21.15 -35.42
N LYS A 724 8.31 21.18 -36.38
CA LYS A 724 7.19 22.11 -36.42
C LYS A 724 5.98 21.44 -37.06
N ALA A 725 4.88 21.31 -36.33
CA ALA A 725 3.66 20.62 -36.75
C ALA A 725 3.92 19.23 -37.39
N GLY A 726 4.87 18.47 -36.82
CA GLY A 726 5.24 17.12 -37.29
C GLY A 726 6.23 17.09 -38.46
N ALA A 727 6.73 18.23 -38.95
CA ALA A 727 7.77 18.28 -39.98
C ALA A 727 9.09 18.84 -39.42
N CYS A 728 10.23 18.24 -39.76
CA CYS A 728 11.54 18.81 -39.42
C CYS A 728 11.81 20.07 -40.27
N VAL A 729 12.00 21.22 -39.61
CA VAL A 729 12.32 22.50 -40.27
C VAL A 729 13.79 22.83 -40.04
N LEU A 730 14.57 22.77 -41.12
CA LEU A 730 16.01 23.00 -41.10
C LEU A 730 16.37 24.46 -40.75
N TRP A 731 17.50 24.64 -40.06
CA TRP A 731 17.99 25.98 -39.71
C TRP A 731 18.57 26.73 -40.94
N PRO A 732 18.53 28.08 -40.95
CA PRO A 732 19.17 28.88 -42.00
C PRO A 732 20.70 28.69 -42.01
N PRO A 733 21.36 28.67 -43.18
CA PRO A 733 22.78 28.30 -43.32
C PRO A 733 23.79 29.30 -42.75
N ASP A 734 23.35 30.46 -42.23
CA ASP A 734 24.20 31.57 -41.76
C ASP A 734 24.07 31.85 -40.24
N ALA A 735 23.45 30.95 -39.46
CA ALA A 735 23.32 31.08 -38.01
C ALA A 735 24.22 30.06 -37.27
N GLY A 736 25.28 30.55 -36.61
CA GLY A 736 26.17 29.74 -35.78
C GLY A 736 25.58 29.43 -34.39
N GLU A 737 26.09 28.37 -33.76
CA GLU A 737 25.63 27.89 -32.45
C GLU A 737 25.89 28.89 -31.31
N PRO A 738 24.95 29.06 -30.35
CA PRO A 738 25.22 29.81 -29.12
C PRO A 738 26.08 28.98 -28.15
N GLY A 739 27.27 29.47 -27.82
CA GLY A 739 28.17 28.82 -26.87
C GLY A 739 27.75 28.98 -25.39
N LEU A 740 28.18 28.04 -24.56
CA LEU A 740 28.11 28.11 -23.10
C LEU A 740 29.39 28.75 -22.55
N ASP A 741 29.25 29.78 -21.70
CA ASP A 741 30.39 30.38 -21.00
C ASP A 741 30.83 29.51 -19.80
N ALA A 742 32.14 29.32 -19.67
CA ALA A 742 32.80 28.77 -18.49
C ALA A 742 33.96 29.70 -18.08
N GLY A 743 34.09 29.96 -16.77
CA GLY A 743 34.80 31.14 -16.28
C GLY A 743 36.23 30.94 -15.76
N GLU A 744 36.84 32.09 -15.48
CA GLU A 744 38.02 32.36 -14.64
C GLU A 744 39.39 31.80 -15.05
N SER A 745 40.42 32.62 -14.80
CA SER A 745 41.83 32.28 -15.02
C SER A 745 42.66 32.68 -13.79
N VAL A 746 43.39 31.73 -13.21
CA VAL A 746 44.42 31.99 -12.21
C VAL A 746 45.78 32.12 -12.90
N ALA A 747 46.53 33.18 -12.62
CA ALA A 747 47.87 33.40 -13.18
C ALA A 747 48.78 34.16 -12.20
N ASP A 748 50.04 33.73 -12.12
CA ASP A 748 51.16 34.53 -11.61
C ASP A 748 52.48 34.09 -12.28
N ALA A 749 53.51 34.93 -12.19
CA ALA A 749 54.91 34.69 -12.55
C ALA A 749 55.22 34.36 -14.04
N GLY A 750 55.22 35.39 -14.89
CA GLY A 750 56.04 35.40 -16.13
C GLY A 750 57.55 35.60 -15.85
N PRO A 751 58.40 35.80 -16.88
CA PRO A 751 58.22 36.97 -17.76
C PRO A 751 58.49 36.77 -19.28
N THR A 752 58.01 37.77 -20.06
CA THR A 752 58.19 37.97 -21.53
C THR A 752 57.43 36.94 -22.38
N VAL A 753 56.89 37.19 -23.59
CA VAL A 753 56.87 38.29 -24.59
C VAL A 753 55.44 38.28 -25.20
N ASP A 754 54.68 39.31 -25.58
CA ASP A 754 54.61 40.80 -25.49
C ASP A 754 53.19 41.19 -26.05
N ASP A 755 52.56 42.38 -25.97
CA ASP A 755 52.80 43.69 -25.33
C ASP A 755 51.54 44.60 -25.51
N LYS A 756 50.99 45.20 -24.42
CA LYS A 756 49.80 46.12 -24.34
C LYS A 756 48.42 45.52 -24.73
N GLY A 757 47.27 45.87 -24.14
CA GLY A 757 46.86 46.79 -23.05
C GLY A 757 45.47 47.41 -23.34
N GLY A 758 44.59 47.81 -22.41
CA GLY A 758 44.56 47.74 -20.94
C GLY A 758 43.42 48.63 -20.34
N CYS A 759 42.98 48.35 -19.10
CA CYS A 759 41.96 49.08 -18.30
C CYS A 759 40.48 49.03 -18.82
N GLY A 760 39.44 49.18 -17.98
CA GLY A 760 39.41 49.42 -16.51
C GLY A 760 37.99 49.31 -15.91
N CYS A 761 37.88 49.45 -14.58
CA CYS A 761 36.68 49.16 -13.77
C CYS A 761 35.54 50.19 -13.89
N ALA A 762 34.27 49.80 -13.61
CA ALA A 762 33.58 50.13 -12.33
C ALA A 762 32.03 49.97 -12.34
N SER A 763 31.50 49.46 -11.21
CA SER A 763 30.22 49.81 -10.54
C SER A 763 28.88 49.98 -11.29
N GLY A 764 27.82 49.36 -10.73
CA GLY A 764 26.60 50.13 -10.38
C GLY A 764 25.21 49.49 -10.63
N MET A 765 24.54 49.13 -9.53
CA MET A 765 23.08 49.25 -9.25
C MET A 765 22.01 48.83 -10.29
N GLY A 766 20.98 48.08 -9.82
CA GLY A 766 19.59 48.40 -10.22
C GLY A 766 18.56 47.27 -10.36
N SER A 767 17.64 47.18 -9.38
CA SER A 767 16.21 46.79 -9.52
C SER A 767 15.78 45.48 -10.24
N THR A 768 15.18 44.61 -9.42
CA THR A 768 14.10 43.62 -9.66
C THR A 768 13.18 43.82 -10.89
N PRO A 769 12.59 42.73 -11.41
CA PRO A 769 11.16 42.53 -11.12
C PRO A 769 10.70 41.07 -10.80
N PHE A 770 9.56 41.02 -10.11
CA PHE A 770 8.59 39.94 -9.86
C PHE A 770 8.65 38.61 -10.65
N ALA A 771 8.36 37.52 -9.93
CA ALA A 771 7.67 36.33 -10.42
C ALA A 771 6.52 35.95 -9.45
N LEU A 772 5.45 35.31 -9.94
CA LEU A 772 4.35 34.81 -9.10
C LEU A 772 4.68 33.41 -8.58
N LEU A 773 4.34 33.12 -7.32
CA LEU A 773 4.22 31.75 -6.82
C LEU A 773 2.76 31.27 -6.98
N GLY A 774 2.59 30.08 -7.54
CA GLY A 774 1.41 29.24 -7.29
C GLY A 774 1.82 28.13 -6.32
N ALA A 775 1.37 28.20 -5.07
CA ALA A 775 1.69 27.22 -4.05
C ALA A 775 0.59 26.16 -3.93
N LEU A 776 0.94 24.89 -4.13
CA LEU A 776 0.11 23.75 -3.77
C LEU A 776 0.41 23.36 -2.32
N LEU A 777 -0.52 23.65 -1.41
CA LEU A 777 -0.45 23.20 -0.01
C LEU A 777 -1.03 21.80 0.11
N ALA A 778 -0.20 20.82 0.48
CA ALA A 778 -0.66 19.51 0.91
C ALA A 778 -0.99 19.56 2.41
N PHE A 779 -2.25 19.28 2.77
CA PHE A 779 -2.69 19.20 4.16
C PHE A 779 -2.66 17.75 4.66
N PRO A 780 -2.22 17.48 5.90
CA PRO A 780 -2.25 16.15 6.49
C PRO A 780 -3.65 15.80 7.02
N LEU A 781 -4.22 14.68 6.55
CA LEU A 781 -5.46 14.12 7.10
C LEU A 781 -5.27 13.71 8.57
N ARG A 782 -6.06 14.29 9.48
CA ARG A 782 -6.02 13.98 10.92
C ARG A 782 -6.69 12.63 11.22
N ARG A 783 -6.02 11.50 10.93
CA ARG A 783 -6.38 10.17 11.47
C ARG A 783 -6.28 10.19 13.01
N ARG A 784 -7.34 10.60 13.71
CA ARG A 784 -7.55 10.29 15.14
C ARG A 784 -7.74 8.78 15.24
N ARG A 785 -6.91 8.10 16.02
CA ARG A 785 -7.06 6.66 16.29
C ARG A 785 -8.23 6.46 17.26
N ARG A 786 -9.09 5.48 16.97
CA ARG A 786 -9.76 4.67 18.01
C ARG A 786 -8.71 3.74 18.65
#